data_AF-A0A0N0JPX6-F1
#
_entry.id   AF-A0A0N0JPX6-F1
#
_cell.length_a   1.000
_cell.length_b   1.000
_cell.length_c   1.000
_cell.angle_alpha   90.00
_cell.angle_beta   90.00
_cell.angle_gamma   90.00
#
_symmetry.space_group_name_H-M   'P 1'
#
loop_
_entity.id
_entity.type
_entity.pdbx_description
1 polymer ?
#
loop_
_entity_poly.entity_id
_entity_poly.type
_entity_poly.pdbx_seq_one_letter_code
_entity_poly.pdbx_strand_id
1 'polypeptide(L)'
;MANSPARRPAGRLALLMGISVSALHPSASLRAAQAPASSIAETAELRIAEIRLRERQVVLSDVIVYQTADQALLVPLAPLMEAIDFRIGATGDGGISGWFLRETQKLVADPATGKVKVAGRELALLPGDLAEINGELHVSTAALDRWLAMGVRWDAAAQILSLAPPYLLPAEELAARQRGAGFAGSGPSAIDTTGFVPVAAPWSPLGWPLVNLNMAAAYDDRAGGITVQANALAEGDLLWATGRLALTGSSQGELDARLTLARQDPQGRLLGGLGVTIIEAGDIAVPANPLLQRNAFGVGVRVGREPLGAVGEFDRSDLIGDAPPGWQAELYRDSELLGFQTIASDGRYFFPQVPVLFGVNRFRIVLYGPAGERQEISRTVDIGANLVRPGELRYNLVAMKQGYSLFGGPLDLNPVVTGNPADPEANASLFGFQQAATYLEARSAYGVARDLGVSGFAAWRRVDGAGPSLGYVGAGAITRVGGILAALDAIAQQDGATATRASLTAGLGSFSFTATHDRFDDGFFSEETGPERGGIAQRTQAGLNGRLGSLGLGLGAAATQLRSGGGDRNINLRANAAIAGFSISNAVFWRAFRSQAGEDANTRLDGQFALSGSIGPVRLRGGLDYLIAPDPAVRRLRGEVSSRLEDWFLALVADRDLENGGGQWGMVATRDWNGVRIGGDVRYEDQRGEWRGLMTLSLTLDRDPLGEGVRLGRDAISQRGSLLASGFRDANANGTRDPGEDALADLDFRIDPRGRQRRGAGPVLVEELPPDQPVALAPVIDGIDDPFLVPAVPGYLVTSRAGRPVRIDIPLIESGEVVAKLAGSAQQEDRSGVLVELADCATGQVARRERTAFDGLAFFSAVLPGCYVLRAEGKEQRVQVIGGDVIRADLP
;
A
#
# COMPACT_ATOMS: atom_id res chain seq x y z
N MET A 1 73.12 16.89 -9.03
CA MET A 1 73.62 17.39 -7.74
C MET A 1 72.42 17.56 -6.82
N ALA A 2 72.44 16.83 -5.69
CA ALA A 2 71.66 16.87 -4.43
C ALA A 2 70.17 17.29 -4.46
N ASN A 3 69.20 16.67 -3.77
CA ASN A 3 69.21 15.61 -2.76
C ASN A 3 67.78 14.99 -2.65
N SER A 4 67.70 13.78 -2.10
CA SER A 4 66.59 12.81 -2.18
C SER A 4 65.63 12.83 -0.94
N PRO A 5 64.70 11.86 -0.67
CA PRO A 5 63.25 12.08 -0.45
C PRO A 5 62.66 11.40 0.83
N ALA A 6 61.33 11.41 1.02
CA ALA A 6 60.56 10.53 1.95
C ALA A 6 59.05 10.79 1.77
N ARG A 7 58.06 9.89 1.93
CA ARG A 7 57.93 8.45 2.28
C ARG A 7 56.47 8.05 1.99
N ARG A 8 56.24 6.84 1.47
CA ARG A 8 55.03 6.01 1.68
C ARG A 8 55.51 4.63 2.13
N PRO A 9 54.71 3.87 2.90
CA PRO A 9 54.66 2.44 2.60
C PRO A 9 53.26 1.83 2.69
N ALA A 10 53.09 0.81 1.85
CA ALA A 10 52.05 -0.21 1.90
C ALA A 10 52.41 -1.30 2.94
N GLY A 11 51.40 -2.03 3.43
CA GLY A 11 51.58 -3.20 4.30
C GLY A 11 50.80 -4.41 3.79
N ARG A 12 51.53 -5.51 3.57
CA ARG A 12 51.08 -6.92 3.40
C ARG A 12 51.97 -7.80 4.30
N LEU A 13 51.47 -9.00 4.63
CA LEU A 13 52.05 -10.22 5.27
C LEU A 13 51.42 -10.52 6.65
N ALA A 14 50.88 -11.70 7.02
CA ALA A 14 51.15 -13.14 6.80
C ALA A 14 51.93 -13.84 7.95
N LEU A 15 51.25 -14.82 8.59
CA LEU A 15 51.68 -16.09 9.24
C LEU A 15 52.92 -16.17 10.19
N LEU A 16 52.77 -16.74 11.40
CA LEU A 16 53.19 -18.11 11.84
C LEU A 16 53.30 -18.31 13.37
N MET A 17 53.27 -19.60 13.75
CA MET A 17 53.18 -20.26 15.08
C MET A 17 54.35 -20.04 16.07
N GLY A 18 54.09 -20.35 17.35
CA GLY A 18 55.09 -20.71 18.37
C GLY A 18 54.53 -21.61 19.48
N ILE A 19 55.27 -22.65 19.85
CA ILE A 19 54.97 -23.80 20.74
C ILE A 19 55.63 -23.62 22.14
N SER A 20 55.22 -24.45 23.12
CA SER A 20 55.86 -24.87 24.40
C SER A 20 55.51 -24.04 25.65
N VAL A 21 55.32 -24.59 26.88
CA VAL A 21 56.05 -25.62 27.66
C VAL A 21 55.13 -26.29 28.73
N SER A 22 55.46 -27.52 29.15
CA SER A 22 54.82 -28.37 30.18
C SER A 22 55.50 -28.34 31.57
N ALA A 23 54.75 -28.61 32.66
CA ALA A 23 55.20 -29.21 33.95
C ALA A 23 53.93 -29.58 34.80
N LEU A 24 53.57 -30.85 35.11
CA LEU A 24 53.99 -31.78 36.21
C LEU A 24 53.86 -31.13 37.62
N HIS A 25 53.10 -31.58 38.64
CA HIS A 25 52.68 -32.89 39.24
C HIS A 25 51.57 -32.61 40.32
N PRO A 26 51.12 -33.55 41.20
CA PRO A 26 50.76 -34.97 41.08
C PRO A 26 49.33 -35.27 41.62
N SER A 27 48.94 -36.53 41.50
CA SER A 27 47.69 -37.17 41.91
C SER A 27 47.46 -37.20 43.43
N ALA A 28 46.21 -37.00 43.85
CA ALA A 28 45.65 -37.61 45.06
C ALA A 28 44.25 -38.12 44.75
N SER A 29 44.14 -39.45 44.69
CA SER A 29 42.90 -40.19 44.59
C SER A 29 42.04 -39.98 45.84
N LEU A 30 40.88 -39.36 45.68
CA LEU A 30 39.77 -39.45 46.61
C LEU A 30 38.63 -40.19 45.91
N ARG A 31 38.47 -41.44 46.34
CA ARG A 31 37.35 -42.31 46.02
C ARG A 31 36.10 -41.67 46.66
N ALA A 32 35.34 -40.91 45.89
CA ALA A 32 34.01 -40.45 46.28
C ALA A 32 32.99 -41.50 45.83
N ALA A 33 32.15 -41.91 46.76
CA ALA A 33 31.20 -42.99 46.65
C ALA A 33 30.19 -42.77 45.51
N GLN A 34 29.88 -43.85 44.79
CA GLN A 34 28.65 -43.94 44.00
C GLN A 34 27.45 -43.72 44.95
N ALA A 35 26.76 -42.61 44.79
CA ALA A 35 25.39 -42.45 45.29
C ALA A 35 24.42 -42.94 44.20
N PRO A 36 23.33 -43.64 44.56
CA PRO A 36 22.48 -44.36 43.62
C PRO A 36 21.62 -43.39 42.82
N ALA A 37 21.62 -43.53 41.48
CA ALA A 37 20.79 -42.76 40.56
C ALA A 37 19.32 -43.23 40.51
N SER A 38 18.79 -43.84 41.57
CA SER A 38 17.54 -44.61 41.50
C SER A 38 16.63 -44.46 42.72
N SER A 39 16.44 -43.25 43.26
CA SER A 39 15.45 -43.04 44.35
C SER A 39 14.53 -41.82 44.23
N ILE A 40 14.57 -41.03 43.15
CA ILE A 40 13.65 -39.87 43.01
C ILE A 40 12.27 -40.34 42.54
N ALA A 41 12.20 -41.38 41.70
CA ALA A 41 10.97 -41.87 41.09
C ALA A 41 9.97 -42.52 42.09
N GLU A 42 10.44 -43.09 43.21
CA GLU A 42 9.55 -43.74 44.20
C GLU A 42 8.85 -42.75 45.15
N THR A 43 9.27 -41.49 45.18
CA THR A 43 8.76 -40.47 46.12
C THR A 43 8.16 -39.23 45.46
N ALA A 44 8.17 -39.13 44.13
CA ALA A 44 7.66 -37.96 43.40
C ALA A 44 6.19 -38.15 42.99
N GLU A 45 5.37 -37.13 43.23
CA GLU A 45 3.95 -37.09 42.85
C GLU A 45 3.81 -36.73 41.37
N LEU A 46 3.06 -37.55 40.62
CA LEU A 46 2.74 -37.27 39.23
C LEU A 46 1.71 -36.14 39.12
N ARG A 47 1.98 -35.17 38.26
CA ARG A 47 1.12 -34.03 37.95
C ARG A 47 0.97 -33.93 36.43
N ILE A 48 -0.15 -33.36 35.97
CA ILE A 48 -0.37 -33.04 34.55
C ILE A 48 -0.41 -31.53 34.46
N ALA A 49 0.50 -30.94 33.70
CA ALA A 49 0.71 -29.51 33.63
C ALA A 49 0.57 -28.96 32.20
N GLU A 50 0.01 -27.76 32.10
CA GLU A 50 0.07 -26.95 30.89
C GLU A 50 1.28 -26.01 30.97
N ILE A 51 2.14 -26.03 29.95
CA ILE A 51 3.33 -25.18 29.88
C ILE A 51 3.04 -23.97 29.00
N ARG A 52 3.07 -22.78 29.61
CA ARG A 52 2.83 -21.49 28.94
C ARG A 52 4.09 -20.68 28.79
N LEU A 53 4.16 -19.90 27.72
CA LEU A 53 5.16 -18.87 27.50
C LEU A 53 4.55 -17.48 27.70
N ARG A 54 5.24 -16.64 28.48
CA ARG A 54 4.82 -15.29 28.89
C ARG A 54 3.38 -15.24 29.40
N GLU A 55 2.95 -16.27 30.14
CA GLU A 55 1.61 -16.42 30.73
C GLU A 55 0.44 -16.44 29.71
N ARG A 56 0.72 -16.48 28.40
CA ARG A 56 -0.29 -16.34 27.33
C ARG A 56 -0.32 -17.49 26.34
N GLN A 57 0.83 -17.89 25.82
CA GLN A 57 0.91 -18.86 24.72
C GLN A 57 1.13 -20.27 25.29
N VAL A 58 0.19 -21.18 25.06
CA VAL A 58 0.39 -22.61 25.38
C VAL A 58 1.42 -23.18 24.41
N VAL A 59 2.50 -23.75 24.95
CA VAL A 59 3.57 -24.38 24.16
C VAL A 59 3.49 -25.90 24.25
N LEU A 60 3.05 -26.42 25.39
CA LEU A 60 2.70 -27.82 25.58
C LEU A 60 1.45 -27.91 26.47
N SER A 61 0.47 -28.71 26.07
CA SER A 61 -0.68 -29.10 26.89
C SER A 61 -0.49 -30.53 27.42
N ASP A 62 -1.07 -30.82 28.57
CA ASP A 62 -1.13 -32.17 29.14
C ASP A 62 0.23 -32.84 29.38
N VAL A 63 1.24 -32.07 29.82
CA VAL A 63 2.59 -32.57 30.09
C VAL A 63 2.63 -33.27 31.44
N ILE A 64 3.09 -34.51 31.46
CA ILE A 64 3.36 -35.21 32.72
C ILE A 64 4.62 -34.61 33.36
N VAL A 65 4.46 -34.03 34.55
CA VAL A 65 5.57 -33.49 35.35
C VAL A 65 5.57 -34.17 36.72
N TYR A 66 6.73 -34.20 37.38
CA TYR A 66 6.88 -34.86 38.67
C TYR A 66 7.22 -33.85 39.75
N GLN A 67 6.45 -33.82 40.83
CA GLN A 67 6.72 -32.97 41.97
C GLN A 67 7.35 -33.79 43.09
N THR A 68 8.57 -33.43 43.47
CA THR A 68 9.32 -34.08 44.55
C THR A 68 8.78 -33.70 45.93
N ALA A 69 9.17 -34.44 46.97
CA ALA A 69 8.73 -34.20 48.36
C ALA A 69 9.12 -32.79 48.88
N ASP A 70 10.23 -32.24 48.39
CA ASP A 70 10.70 -30.87 48.63
C ASP A 70 10.09 -29.83 47.69
N GLN A 71 8.98 -30.18 47.02
CA GLN A 71 8.20 -29.33 46.11
C GLN A 71 8.94 -28.91 44.83
N ALA A 72 10.12 -29.45 44.52
CA ALA A 72 10.79 -29.19 43.26
C ALA A 72 10.05 -29.89 42.11
N LEU A 73 9.82 -29.14 41.03
CA LEU A 73 9.11 -29.63 39.84
C LEU A 73 10.12 -30.11 38.78
N LEU A 74 9.94 -31.35 38.32
CA LEU A 74 10.74 -31.99 37.29
C LEU A 74 9.91 -32.07 36.01
N VAL A 75 10.46 -31.52 34.92
CA VAL A 75 9.79 -31.41 33.62
C VAL A 75 10.53 -32.29 32.60
N PRO A 76 9.82 -33.01 31.71
CA PRO A 76 10.43 -33.76 30.63
C PRO A 76 11.35 -32.88 29.78
N LEU A 77 12.63 -33.24 29.67
CA LEU A 77 13.61 -32.39 29.00
C LEU A 77 13.34 -32.33 27.48
N ALA A 78 13.17 -33.49 26.84
CA ALA A 78 13.08 -33.54 25.38
C ALA A 78 11.84 -32.81 24.83
N PRO A 79 10.61 -33.05 25.34
CA PRO A 79 9.43 -32.31 24.90
C PRO A 79 9.56 -30.80 25.13
N LEU A 80 10.11 -30.40 26.28
CA LEU A 80 10.29 -28.99 26.60
C LEU A 80 11.30 -28.30 25.67
N MET A 81 12.47 -28.93 25.43
CA MET A 81 13.50 -28.38 24.55
C MET A 81 13.00 -28.28 23.10
N GLU A 82 12.22 -29.25 22.63
CA GLU A 82 11.58 -29.22 21.32
C GLU A 82 10.56 -28.08 21.21
N ALA A 83 9.69 -27.94 22.22
CA ALA A 83 8.65 -26.92 22.28
C ALA A 83 9.20 -25.47 22.24
N ILE A 84 10.36 -25.23 22.85
CA ILE A 84 11.04 -23.93 22.85
C ILE A 84 12.11 -23.79 21.75
N ASP A 85 12.28 -24.81 20.90
CA ASP A 85 13.28 -24.94 19.83
C ASP A 85 14.74 -24.71 20.31
N PHE A 86 15.09 -25.33 21.43
CA PHE A 86 16.47 -25.45 21.91
C PHE A 86 17.06 -26.78 21.46
N ARG A 87 18.28 -26.75 20.91
CA ARG A 87 18.99 -27.96 20.45
C ARG A 87 19.82 -28.56 21.57
N ILE A 88 19.15 -28.89 22.67
CA ILE A 88 19.72 -29.53 23.87
C ILE A 88 19.06 -30.90 24.03
N GLY A 89 19.87 -31.94 24.14
CA GLY A 89 19.39 -33.31 24.31
C GLY A 89 20.13 -34.04 25.42
N ALA A 90 19.56 -35.17 25.84
CA ALA A 90 20.20 -36.09 26.77
C ALA A 90 21.45 -36.72 26.14
N THR A 91 22.48 -36.95 26.95
CA THR A 91 23.66 -37.75 26.59
C THR A 91 23.53 -39.15 27.19
N GLY A 92 24.18 -40.15 26.58
CA GLY A 92 24.03 -41.56 26.98
C GLY A 92 24.58 -41.92 28.36
N ASP A 93 25.19 -40.96 29.05
CA ASP A 93 25.73 -41.02 30.42
C ASP A 93 24.83 -40.29 31.45
N GLY A 94 23.60 -39.95 31.08
CA GLY A 94 22.62 -39.26 31.95
C GLY A 94 22.82 -37.75 32.05
N GLY A 95 23.74 -37.19 31.26
CA GLY A 95 23.96 -35.75 31.14
C GLY A 95 23.08 -35.09 30.09
N ILE A 96 23.34 -33.80 29.83
CA ILE A 96 22.71 -33.07 28.74
C ILE A 96 23.75 -32.27 27.96
N SER A 97 23.61 -32.20 26.65
CA SER A 97 24.52 -31.46 25.79
C SER A 97 23.78 -30.83 24.61
N GLY A 98 24.20 -29.62 24.24
CA GLY A 98 23.64 -28.94 23.08
C GLY A 98 23.96 -27.46 23.04
N TRP A 99 23.14 -26.71 22.32
CA TRP A 99 23.21 -25.26 22.23
C TRP A 99 21.82 -24.62 22.26
N PHE A 100 21.77 -23.38 22.72
CA PHE A 100 20.54 -22.59 22.83
C PHE A 100 20.75 -21.23 22.19
N LEU A 101 19.75 -20.71 21.48
CA LEU A 101 19.78 -19.46 20.68
C LEU A 101 20.77 -19.46 19.49
N ARG A 102 22.05 -19.82 19.70
CA ARG A 102 23.12 -19.87 18.69
C ARG A 102 24.09 -21.02 18.99
N GLU A 103 24.73 -21.60 17.97
CA GLU A 103 25.70 -22.70 18.14
C GLU A 103 26.91 -22.36 19.03
N THR A 104 27.21 -21.07 19.19
CA THR A 104 28.26 -20.56 20.08
C THR A 104 27.87 -20.58 21.57
N GLN A 105 26.57 -20.67 21.87
CA GLN A 105 26.01 -20.68 23.22
C GLN A 105 25.66 -22.12 23.60
N LYS A 106 26.68 -22.88 24.01
CA LYS A 106 26.56 -24.30 24.37
C LYS A 106 26.16 -24.49 25.82
N LEU A 107 25.39 -25.54 26.08
CA LEU A 107 25.11 -26.06 27.41
C LEU A 107 25.58 -27.51 27.46
N VAL A 108 26.42 -27.85 28.44
CA VAL A 108 26.87 -29.21 28.72
C VAL A 108 26.79 -29.45 30.22
N ALA A 109 25.93 -30.35 30.67
CA ALA A 109 25.90 -30.84 32.04
C ALA A 109 26.44 -32.28 32.07
N ASP A 110 27.50 -32.48 32.84
CA ASP A 110 28.21 -33.76 32.94
C ASP A 110 28.06 -34.31 34.37
N PRO A 111 27.25 -35.38 34.55
CA PRO A 111 27.05 -36.04 35.84
C PRO A 111 28.32 -36.62 36.45
N ALA A 112 29.29 -37.05 35.62
CA ALA A 112 30.53 -37.65 36.11
C ALA A 112 31.46 -36.61 36.75
N THR A 113 31.43 -35.37 36.26
CA THR A 113 32.22 -34.27 36.82
C THR A 113 31.46 -33.40 37.81
N GLY A 114 30.13 -33.53 37.89
CA GLY A 114 29.27 -32.70 38.75
C GLY A 114 29.24 -31.23 38.34
N LYS A 115 29.49 -30.93 37.06
CA LYS A 115 29.62 -29.57 36.53
C LYS A 115 28.70 -29.32 35.34
N VAL A 116 28.26 -28.07 35.22
CA VAL A 116 27.52 -27.56 34.06
C VAL A 116 28.27 -26.40 33.43
N LYS A 117 28.57 -26.51 32.15
CA LYS A 117 29.14 -25.43 31.33
C LYS A 117 28.03 -24.80 30.50
N VAL A 118 27.72 -23.53 30.76
CA VAL A 118 26.71 -22.78 30.00
C VAL A 118 27.34 -21.51 29.43
N ALA A 119 27.38 -21.39 28.10
CA ALA A 119 27.93 -20.23 27.38
C ALA A 119 29.32 -19.78 27.90
N GLY A 120 30.18 -20.74 28.28
CA GLY A 120 31.53 -20.50 28.82
C GLY A 120 31.62 -20.31 30.33
N ARG A 121 30.51 -20.24 31.06
CA ARG A 121 30.44 -20.19 32.54
C ARG A 121 30.34 -21.61 33.11
N GLU A 122 31.19 -21.93 34.09
CA GLU A 122 31.08 -23.17 34.88
C GLU A 122 30.16 -22.94 36.10
N LEU A 123 29.20 -23.84 36.30
CA LEU A 123 28.28 -23.94 37.43
C LEU A 123 28.36 -25.35 38.02
N ALA A 124 27.91 -25.54 39.25
CA ALA A 124 27.75 -26.87 39.86
C ALA A 124 26.47 -27.54 39.33
N LEU A 125 26.55 -28.84 39.04
CA LEU A 125 25.38 -29.71 38.82
C LEU A 125 24.92 -30.23 40.19
N LEU A 126 23.75 -29.80 40.64
CA LEU A 126 23.25 -30.19 41.96
C LEU A 126 22.48 -31.51 41.90
N PRO A 127 22.47 -32.31 42.98
CA PRO A 127 21.60 -33.47 43.08
C PRO A 127 20.13 -33.06 42.87
N GLY A 128 19.42 -33.77 41.99
CA GLY A 128 18.02 -33.47 41.63
C GLY A 128 17.84 -32.49 40.45
N ASP A 129 18.92 -31.94 39.90
CA ASP A 129 18.83 -31.09 38.68
C ASP A 129 18.43 -31.87 37.44
N LEU A 130 18.91 -33.11 37.35
CA LEU A 130 18.55 -34.08 36.33
C LEU A 130 18.10 -35.36 37.01
N ALA A 131 17.02 -35.96 36.53
CA ALA A 131 16.50 -37.21 37.03
C ALA A 131 15.94 -38.04 35.87
N GLU A 132 16.30 -39.32 35.80
CA GLU A 132 15.69 -40.24 34.86
C GLU A 132 14.47 -40.89 35.53
N ILE A 133 13.29 -40.68 34.95
CA ILE A 133 12.03 -41.21 35.46
C ILE A 133 11.35 -41.95 34.29
N ASN A 134 11.06 -43.23 34.47
CA ASN A 134 10.42 -44.08 33.45
C ASN A 134 11.18 -44.10 32.09
N GLY A 135 12.51 -44.02 32.12
CA GLY A 135 13.35 -44.01 30.92
C GLY A 135 13.40 -42.67 30.16
N GLU A 136 12.81 -41.61 30.73
CA GLU A 136 12.86 -40.25 30.19
C GLU A 136 13.63 -39.31 31.13
N LEU A 137 14.52 -38.51 30.56
CA LEU A 137 15.30 -37.54 31.32
C LEU A 137 14.46 -36.30 31.63
N HIS A 138 14.35 -35.98 32.90
CA HIS A 138 13.67 -34.80 33.41
C HIS A 138 14.69 -33.82 33.97
N VAL A 139 14.36 -32.52 33.88
CA VAL A 139 15.16 -31.43 34.41
C VAL A 139 14.34 -30.64 35.43
N SER A 140 14.97 -30.22 36.53
CA SER A 140 14.29 -29.38 37.51
C SER A 140 14.06 -27.97 36.99
N THR A 141 12.91 -27.38 37.33
CA THR A 141 12.60 -25.99 36.97
C THR A 141 13.61 -25.01 37.55
N ALA A 142 14.15 -25.30 38.74
CA ALA A 142 15.23 -24.53 39.34
C ALA A 142 16.54 -24.60 38.53
N ALA A 143 16.88 -25.76 37.95
CA ALA A 143 18.02 -25.90 37.06
C ALA A 143 17.82 -25.12 35.76
N LEU A 144 16.62 -25.17 35.17
CA LEU A 144 16.27 -24.37 33.98
C LEU A 144 16.47 -22.87 34.21
N ASP A 145 16.08 -22.34 35.37
CA ASP A 145 16.31 -20.94 35.71
C ASP A 145 17.78 -20.61 35.96
N ARG A 146 18.53 -21.48 36.66
CA ARG A 146 19.97 -21.22 36.92
C ARG A 146 20.81 -21.28 35.65
N TRP A 147 20.50 -22.20 34.74
CA TRP A 147 21.28 -22.43 33.53
C TRP A 147 20.86 -21.50 32.41
N LEU A 148 19.56 -21.34 32.17
CA LEU A 148 19.03 -20.67 30.99
C LEU A 148 18.28 -19.37 31.34
N ALA A 149 17.97 -19.08 32.60
CA ALA A 149 17.16 -17.92 33.01
C ALA A 149 15.77 -17.89 32.33
N MET A 150 15.05 -19.01 32.45
CA MET A 150 13.75 -19.23 31.82
C MET A 150 12.59 -18.47 32.48
N GLY A 151 12.79 -17.87 33.65
CA GLY A 151 11.76 -17.15 34.40
C GLY A 151 10.61 -18.07 34.79
N VAL A 152 10.90 -19.24 35.37
CA VAL A 152 9.92 -20.29 35.62
C VAL A 152 9.00 -19.95 36.80
N ARG A 153 7.69 -20.12 36.61
CA ARG A 153 6.67 -19.97 37.66
C ARG A 153 5.71 -21.17 37.61
N TRP A 154 5.59 -21.88 38.73
CA TRP A 154 4.66 -23.00 38.87
C TRP A 154 3.43 -22.57 39.68
N ASP A 155 2.26 -22.69 39.08
CA ASP A 155 0.96 -22.58 39.75
C ASP A 155 0.41 -23.99 39.97
N ALA A 156 0.54 -24.49 41.20
CA ALA A 156 0.08 -25.83 41.57
C ALA A 156 -1.45 -25.96 41.58
N ALA A 157 -2.20 -24.87 41.76
CA ALA A 157 -3.66 -24.91 41.78
C ALA A 157 -4.23 -24.98 40.37
N ALA A 158 -3.66 -24.20 39.45
CA ALA A 158 -4.05 -24.20 38.04
C ALA A 158 -3.35 -25.29 37.21
N GLN A 159 -2.35 -25.98 37.78
CA GLN A 159 -1.45 -26.88 37.07
C GLN A 159 -0.77 -26.22 35.85
N ILE A 160 -0.37 -24.95 36.00
CA ILE A 160 0.25 -24.17 34.92
C ILE A 160 1.71 -23.88 35.25
N LEU A 161 2.61 -24.24 34.34
CA LEU A 161 4.01 -23.86 34.36
C LEU A 161 4.27 -22.73 33.36
N SER A 162 4.51 -21.52 33.86
CA SER A 162 4.80 -20.36 33.01
C SER A 162 6.31 -20.14 32.88
N LEU A 163 6.77 -19.93 31.64
CA LEU A 163 8.12 -19.57 31.28
C LEU A 163 8.13 -18.11 30.80
N ALA A 164 9.03 -17.28 31.32
CA ALA A 164 9.13 -15.87 30.95
C ALA A 164 10.60 -15.41 30.84
N PRO A 165 11.37 -15.96 29.87
CA PRO A 165 12.77 -15.57 29.71
C PRO A 165 12.88 -14.09 29.28
N PRO A 166 13.94 -13.38 29.70
CA PRO A 166 14.15 -11.98 29.35
C PRO A 166 14.60 -11.78 27.88
N TYR A 167 14.80 -12.86 27.14
CA TYR A 167 15.20 -12.88 25.73
C TYR A 167 14.12 -13.58 24.88
N LEU A 168 14.12 -13.31 23.57
CA LEU A 168 13.20 -13.93 22.62
C LEU A 168 13.63 -15.38 22.35
N LEU A 169 12.73 -16.34 22.51
CA LEU A 169 13.00 -17.74 22.18
C LEU A 169 13.00 -17.98 20.66
N PRO A 170 13.75 -18.97 20.14
CA PRO A 170 13.70 -19.34 18.73
C PRO A 170 12.30 -19.74 18.27
N ALA A 171 11.51 -20.41 19.13
CA ALA A 171 10.10 -20.69 18.87
C ALA A 171 9.23 -19.41 18.78
N GLU A 172 9.51 -18.38 19.58
CA GLU A 172 8.85 -17.07 19.45
C GLU A 172 9.27 -16.35 18.18
N GLU A 173 10.55 -16.46 17.79
CA GLU A 173 11.07 -15.89 16.56
C GLU A 173 10.49 -16.63 15.34
N LEU A 174 10.34 -17.96 15.38
CA LEU A 174 9.70 -18.75 14.34
C LEU A 174 8.21 -18.41 14.23
N ALA A 175 7.50 -18.29 15.35
CA ALA A 175 6.10 -17.84 15.36
C ALA A 175 5.96 -16.39 14.89
N ALA A 176 6.89 -15.49 15.23
CA ALA A 176 6.95 -14.13 14.72
C ALA A 176 7.32 -14.07 13.23
N ARG A 177 8.18 -14.99 12.76
CA ARG A 177 8.50 -15.18 11.34
C ARG A 177 7.37 -15.84 10.58
N GLN A 178 6.55 -16.71 11.15
CA GLN A 178 5.35 -17.24 10.50
C GLN A 178 4.24 -16.19 10.45
N ARG A 179 4.07 -15.41 11.54
CA ARG A 179 3.23 -14.21 11.56
C ARG A 179 3.75 -13.11 10.63
N GLY A 180 5.06 -13.04 10.37
CA GLY A 180 5.72 -12.05 9.50
C GLY A 180 6.00 -12.53 8.07
N ALA A 181 6.04 -13.83 7.81
CA ALA A 181 6.17 -14.43 6.48
C ALA A 181 4.81 -14.55 5.79
N GLY A 182 3.70 -14.37 6.53
CA GLY A 182 2.43 -13.91 5.97
C GLY A 182 2.44 -12.44 5.50
N PHE A 183 3.56 -11.70 5.64
CA PHE A 183 3.67 -10.28 5.25
C PHE A 183 4.75 -9.99 4.19
N ALA A 184 5.41 -11.01 3.63
CA ALA A 184 6.39 -10.84 2.54
C ALA A 184 6.09 -11.80 1.39
N GLY A 185 4.93 -11.63 0.74
CA GLY A 185 4.56 -12.39 -0.47
C GLY A 185 3.07 -12.47 -0.77
N SER A 186 2.23 -12.21 0.21
CA SER A 186 0.78 -12.08 0.10
C SER A 186 0.35 -10.95 1.04
N GLY A 187 -0.65 -10.16 0.65
CA GLY A 187 -1.24 -9.15 1.55
C GLY A 187 -1.76 -9.79 2.86
N PRO A 188 -2.22 -8.99 3.84
CA PRO A 188 -3.01 -9.53 4.95
C PRO A 188 -4.03 -10.50 4.34
N SER A 189 -4.15 -11.73 4.85
CA SER A 189 -5.02 -12.77 4.29
C SER A 189 -6.33 -12.12 3.87
N ALA A 190 -6.49 -11.94 2.54
CA ALA A 190 -7.63 -11.23 1.99
C ALA A 190 -8.86 -11.87 2.62
N ILE A 191 -9.75 -11.05 3.17
CA ILE A 191 -10.98 -11.58 3.75
C ILE A 191 -11.61 -12.45 2.67
N ASP A 192 -11.89 -13.72 2.97
CA ASP A 192 -12.61 -14.57 2.03
C ASP A 192 -14.00 -13.97 1.86
N THR A 193 -14.23 -13.37 0.70
CA THR A 193 -15.49 -12.67 0.40
C THR A 193 -16.56 -13.62 -0.13
N THR A 194 -16.31 -14.93 -0.10
CA THR A 194 -17.29 -15.94 -0.51
C THR A 194 -18.55 -15.83 0.36
N GLY A 195 -19.70 -15.66 -0.26
CA GLY A 195 -20.98 -15.48 0.45
C GLY A 195 -21.22 -14.07 1.01
N PHE A 196 -20.36 -13.09 0.73
CA PHE A 196 -20.57 -11.71 1.19
C PHE A 196 -21.72 -11.04 0.46
N VAL A 197 -22.53 -10.29 1.19
CA VAL A 197 -23.68 -9.56 0.63
C VAL A 197 -23.24 -8.18 0.18
N PRO A 198 -23.48 -7.79 -1.09
CA PRO A 198 -23.13 -6.46 -1.54
C PRO A 198 -24.12 -5.42 -0.98
N VAL A 199 -23.59 -4.34 -0.41
CA VAL A 199 -24.39 -3.24 0.13
C VAL A 199 -24.46 -2.12 -0.90
N ALA A 200 -25.69 -1.71 -1.22
CA ALA A 200 -25.93 -0.55 -2.06
C ALA A 200 -25.82 0.75 -1.24
N ALA A 201 -25.05 1.72 -1.74
CA ALA A 201 -25.03 3.08 -1.22
C ALA A 201 -25.79 4.00 -2.21
N PRO A 202 -27.12 4.16 -2.08
CA PRO A 202 -27.89 4.95 -3.05
C PRO A 202 -27.47 6.41 -3.02
N TRP A 203 -27.43 7.07 -4.19
CA TRP A 203 -27.20 8.51 -4.28
C TRP A 203 -28.45 9.30 -3.91
N SER A 204 -28.29 10.36 -3.13
CA SER A 204 -29.37 11.34 -2.89
C SER A 204 -29.34 12.47 -3.94
N PRO A 205 -30.45 13.20 -4.14
CA PRO A 205 -30.47 14.37 -5.01
C PRO A 205 -29.56 15.50 -4.51
N LEU A 206 -29.39 15.63 -3.20
CA LEU A 206 -28.47 16.55 -2.56
C LEU A 206 -27.94 15.93 -1.26
N GLY A 207 -26.65 16.08 -1.00
CA GLY A 207 -25.97 15.64 0.20
C GLY A 207 -25.14 16.77 0.81
N TRP A 208 -24.71 16.58 2.06
CA TRP A 208 -23.76 17.49 2.69
C TRP A 208 -22.38 17.28 2.06
N PRO A 209 -21.75 18.33 1.52
CA PRO A 209 -20.44 18.19 0.92
C PRO A 209 -19.33 18.15 1.98
N LEU A 210 -18.28 17.40 1.68
CA LEU A 210 -16.94 17.67 2.20
C LEU A 210 -16.41 18.91 1.47
N VAL A 211 -15.87 19.89 2.19
CA VAL A 211 -15.28 21.09 1.58
C VAL A 211 -13.85 21.28 2.06
N ASN A 212 -12.92 21.40 1.11
CA ASN A 212 -11.55 21.84 1.34
C ASN A 212 -11.41 23.26 0.84
N LEU A 213 -10.94 24.17 1.70
CA LEU A 213 -10.72 25.57 1.37
C LEU A 213 -9.24 25.92 1.57
N ASN A 214 -8.65 26.59 0.59
CA ASN A 214 -7.29 27.10 0.63
C ASN A 214 -7.28 28.54 0.14
N MET A 215 -6.73 29.45 0.92
CA MET A 215 -6.63 30.86 0.61
C MET A 215 -5.18 31.31 0.75
N ALA A 216 -4.72 32.17 -0.14
CA ALA A 216 -3.37 32.71 -0.15
C ALA A 216 -3.42 34.21 -0.47
N ALA A 217 -2.69 35.03 0.28
CA ALA A 217 -2.49 36.43 0.01
C ALA A 217 -1.00 36.68 -0.22
N ALA A 218 -0.62 37.08 -1.42
CA ALA A 218 0.74 37.34 -1.82
C ALA A 218 0.98 38.85 -2.01
N TYR A 219 2.13 39.32 -1.55
CA TYR A 219 2.67 40.64 -1.79
C TYR A 219 4.01 40.51 -2.50
N ASP A 220 4.22 41.32 -3.53
CA ASP A 220 5.49 41.38 -4.27
C ASP A 220 5.78 42.86 -4.60
N ASP A 221 6.95 43.34 -4.19
CA ASP A 221 7.41 44.70 -4.44
C ASP A 221 7.33 45.07 -5.93
N ARG A 222 7.57 44.12 -6.86
CA ARG A 222 7.51 44.37 -8.30
C ARG A 222 6.10 44.58 -8.82
N ALA A 223 5.15 43.81 -8.30
CA ALA A 223 3.76 43.85 -8.74
C ALA A 223 2.99 45.04 -8.14
N GLY A 224 3.49 45.61 -7.05
CA GLY A 224 2.95 46.84 -6.47
C GLY A 224 1.54 46.67 -5.89
N GLY A 225 1.27 45.57 -5.18
CA GLY A 225 -0.03 45.31 -4.58
C GLY A 225 -0.13 43.96 -3.88
N ILE A 226 -1.27 43.71 -3.23
CA ILE A 226 -1.62 42.41 -2.63
C ILE A 226 -2.52 41.65 -3.60
N THR A 227 -2.16 40.42 -3.91
CA THR A 227 -2.96 39.50 -4.70
C THR A 227 -3.52 38.41 -3.79
N VAL A 228 -4.83 38.21 -3.81
CA VAL A 228 -5.49 37.16 -3.04
C VAL A 228 -5.96 36.07 -3.99
N GLN A 229 -5.61 34.83 -3.69
CA GLN A 229 -6.07 33.64 -4.40
C GLN A 229 -6.85 32.74 -3.44
N ALA A 230 -7.93 32.13 -3.91
CA ALA A 230 -8.76 31.23 -3.13
C ALA A 230 -9.13 30.02 -3.98
N ASN A 231 -9.07 28.84 -3.38
CA ASN A 231 -9.41 27.57 -4.01
C ASN A 231 -10.32 26.80 -3.07
N ALA A 232 -11.46 26.34 -3.57
CA ALA A 232 -12.40 25.52 -2.83
C ALA A 232 -12.72 24.26 -3.63
N LEU A 233 -12.62 23.11 -2.98
CA LEU A 233 -13.03 21.83 -3.55
C LEU A 233 -14.12 21.23 -2.68
N ALA A 234 -15.28 21.00 -3.26
CA ALA A 234 -16.43 20.41 -2.60
C ALA A 234 -16.81 19.07 -3.24
N GLU A 235 -17.04 18.04 -2.44
CA GLU A 235 -17.46 16.71 -2.90
C GLU A 235 -18.62 16.18 -2.07
N GLY A 236 -19.69 15.73 -2.73
CA GLY A 236 -20.87 15.16 -2.06
C GLY A 236 -21.93 14.70 -3.04
N ASP A 237 -23.05 14.16 -2.54
CA ASP A 237 -24.15 13.74 -3.41
C ASP A 237 -24.84 14.96 -4.06
N LEU A 238 -24.98 14.94 -5.38
CA LEU A 238 -25.64 15.97 -6.18
C LEU A 238 -26.29 15.32 -7.41
N LEU A 239 -27.58 15.60 -7.65
CA LEU A 239 -28.34 15.09 -8.80
C LEU A 239 -28.26 13.55 -8.94
N TRP A 240 -28.35 12.82 -7.83
CA TRP A 240 -28.21 11.36 -7.78
C TRP A 240 -26.87 10.84 -8.33
N ALA A 241 -25.82 11.65 -8.25
CA ALA A 241 -24.44 11.28 -8.55
C ALA A 241 -23.53 11.86 -7.46
N THR A 242 -22.26 11.51 -7.48
CA THR A 242 -21.25 12.21 -6.69
C THR A 242 -20.84 13.45 -7.47
N GLY A 243 -21.20 14.62 -6.95
CA GLY A 243 -20.77 15.91 -7.49
C GLY A 243 -19.43 16.32 -6.91
N ARG A 244 -18.51 16.71 -7.79
CA ARG A 244 -17.22 17.33 -7.46
C ARG A 244 -17.19 18.72 -8.04
N LEU A 245 -17.16 19.73 -7.19
CA LEU A 245 -17.09 21.14 -7.55
C LEU A 245 -15.71 21.68 -7.16
N ALA A 246 -14.92 22.09 -8.15
CA ALA A 246 -13.68 22.83 -7.93
C ALA A 246 -13.89 24.29 -8.31
N LEU A 247 -13.53 25.21 -7.41
CA LEU A 247 -13.60 26.64 -7.59
C LEU A 247 -12.21 27.22 -7.37
N THR A 248 -11.76 28.07 -8.29
CA THR A 248 -10.49 28.79 -8.19
C THR A 248 -10.75 30.26 -8.48
N GLY A 249 -10.26 31.15 -7.64
CA GLY A 249 -10.50 32.58 -7.75
C GLY A 249 -9.25 33.41 -7.42
N SER A 250 -9.08 34.53 -8.10
CA SER A 250 -8.02 35.52 -7.84
C SER A 250 -8.59 36.94 -7.76
N SER A 251 -8.04 37.78 -6.89
CA SER A 251 -8.39 39.20 -6.77
C SER A 251 -8.06 40.01 -8.04
N GLN A 252 -7.29 39.43 -8.97
CA GLN A 252 -6.97 40.02 -10.26
C GLN A 252 -8.02 39.70 -11.37
N GLY A 253 -9.08 38.95 -11.05
CA GLY A 253 -10.25 38.80 -11.94
C GLY A 253 -10.46 37.42 -12.57
N GLU A 254 -9.63 36.43 -12.26
CA GLU A 254 -9.80 35.05 -12.73
C GLU A 254 -10.71 34.29 -11.75
N LEU A 255 -11.86 33.80 -12.24
CA LEU A 255 -12.72 32.84 -11.53
C LEU A 255 -12.93 31.63 -12.44
N ASP A 256 -12.36 30.48 -12.08
CA ASP A 256 -12.63 29.18 -12.70
C ASP A 256 -13.56 28.36 -11.82
N ALA A 257 -14.49 27.66 -12.45
CA ALA A 257 -15.39 26.73 -11.80
C ALA A 257 -15.51 25.48 -12.67
N ARG A 258 -15.39 24.32 -12.03
CA ARG A 258 -15.51 23.01 -12.67
C ARG A 258 -16.45 22.12 -11.88
N LEU A 259 -17.39 21.49 -12.56
CA LEU A 259 -18.32 20.53 -11.97
C LEU A 259 -18.28 19.20 -12.71
N THR A 260 -17.97 18.13 -11.99
CA THR A 260 -18.08 16.75 -12.47
C THR A 260 -19.14 16.02 -11.67
N LEU A 261 -20.07 15.34 -12.35
CA LEU A 261 -20.99 14.38 -11.77
C LEU A 261 -20.50 12.98 -12.10
N ALA A 262 -20.29 12.13 -11.11
CA ALA A 262 -19.77 10.78 -11.29
C ALA A 262 -20.63 9.74 -10.57
N ARG A 263 -20.92 8.63 -11.24
CA ARG A 263 -21.35 7.37 -10.61
C ARG A 263 -20.26 6.34 -10.82
N GLN A 264 -19.84 5.71 -9.74
CA GLN A 264 -18.77 4.73 -9.73
C GLN A 264 -19.25 3.50 -8.95
N ASP A 265 -19.10 2.31 -9.54
CA ASP A 265 -19.33 1.03 -8.89
C ASP A 265 -18.29 0.01 -9.40
N PRO A 266 -17.26 -0.34 -8.60
CA PRO A 266 -16.23 -1.29 -9.01
C PRO A 266 -16.78 -2.69 -9.33
N GLN A 267 -18.01 -2.99 -8.91
CA GLN A 267 -18.69 -4.25 -9.18
C GLN A 267 -19.40 -4.26 -10.56
N GLY A 268 -19.44 -3.14 -11.28
CA GLY A 268 -19.95 -3.06 -12.64
C GLY A 268 -21.48 -3.06 -12.77
N ARG A 269 -22.22 -2.62 -11.74
CA ARG A 269 -23.69 -2.77 -11.72
C ARG A 269 -24.46 -1.54 -12.21
N LEU A 270 -23.79 -0.45 -12.62
CA LEU A 270 -24.46 0.83 -12.92
C LEU A 270 -25.51 0.73 -14.04
N LEU A 271 -25.30 -0.12 -15.04
CA LEU A 271 -26.24 -0.39 -16.14
C LEU A 271 -26.52 -1.90 -16.31
N GLY A 272 -26.57 -2.65 -15.20
CA GLY A 272 -26.90 -4.08 -15.20
C GLY A 272 -25.96 -4.92 -16.08
N GLY A 273 -26.52 -5.61 -17.08
CA GLY A 273 -25.79 -6.57 -17.92
C GLY A 273 -24.64 -6.01 -18.76
N LEU A 274 -24.52 -4.68 -18.88
CA LEU A 274 -23.41 -4.04 -19.59
C LEU A 274 -22.10 -4.02 -18.77
N GLY A 275 -22.16 -4.27 -17.46
CA GLY A 275 -20.97 -4.29 -16.62
C GLY A 275 -20.35 -2.91 -16.37
N VAL A 276 -21.12 -1.83 -16.52
CA VAL A 276 -20.63 -0.45 -16.39
C VAL A 276 -20.16 -0.17 -14.97
N THR A 277 -18.90 0.23 -14.85
CA THR A 277 -18.27 0.59 -13.58
C THR A 277 -18.22 2.10 -13.35
N ILE A 278 -18.27 2.90 -14.41
CA ILE A 278 -18.17 4.36 -14.32
C ILE A 278 -19.06 5.08 -15.33
N ILE A 279 -19.74 6.13 -14.85
CA ILE A 279 -20.45 7.13 -15.65
C ILE A 279 -20.03 8.50 -15.13
N GLU A 280 -19.50 9.37 -15.98
CA GLU A 280 -19.13 10.74 -15.64
C GLU A 280 -19.75 11.74 -16.60
N ALA A 281 -20.10 12.92 -16.11
CA ALA A 281 -20.65 14.02 -16.90
C ALA A 281 -20.21 15.39 -16.34
N GLY A 282 -20.15 16.41 -17.20
CA GLY A 282 -19.69 17.76 -16.84
C GLY A 282 -18.26 17.99 -17.29
N ASP A 283 -17.45 18.68 -16.50
CA ASP A 283 -16.02 18.84 -16.76
C ASP A 283 -15.31 17.51 -16.50
N ILE A 284 -14.94 16.81 -17.57
CA ILE A 284 -14.31 15.50 -17.53
C ILE A 284 -12.89 15.55 -18.09
N ALA A 285 -12.05 14.63 -17.64
CA ALA A 285 -10.74 14.37 -18.19
C ALA A 285 -10.76 13.03 -18.91
N VAL A 286 -10.26 12.99 -20.15
CA VAL A 286 -10.11 11.75 -20.90
C VAL A 286 -8.65 11.31 -20.82
N PRO A 287 -8.38 10.04 -20.48
CA PRO A 287 -7.00 9.52 -20.46
C PRO A 287 -6.35 9.63 -21.85
N ALA A 288 -5.04 9.84 -21.88
CA ALA A 288 -4.26 9.93 -23.10
C ALA A 288 -4.36 8.67 -23.97
N ASN A 289 -4.29 8.87 -25.28
CA ASN A 289 -3.93 7.84 -26.25
C ASN A 289 -2.56 8.22 -26.83
N PRO A 290 -1.48 7.50 -26.51
CA PRO A 290 -0.11 7.90 -26.85
C PRO A 290 0.16 8.16 -28.34
N LEU A 291 -0.63 7.56 -29.23
CA LEU A 291 -0.49 7.75 -30.67
C LEU A 291 -1.37 8.89 -31.21
N LEU A 292 -2.35 9.39 -30.48
CA LEU A 292 -3.29 10.41 -30.98
C LEU A 292 -3.23 11.73 -30.20
N GLN A 293 -3.40 11.68 -28.88
CA GLN A 293 -3.54 12.87 -28.04
C GLN A 293 -3.16 12.57 -26.60
N ARG A 294 -2.63 13.59 -25.92
CA ARG A 294 -2.41 13.57 -24.47
C ARG A 294 -3.76 13.65 -23.75
N ASN A 295 -3.75 13.70 -22.42
CA ASN A 295 -4.98 13.81 -21.64
C ASN A 295 -5.84 14.98 -22.14
N ALA A 296 -7.12 14.73 -22.44
CA ALA A 296 -8.01 15.73 -23.01
C ALA A 296 -8.95 16.35 -21.95
N PHE A 297 -8.84 17.66 -21.82
CA PHE A 297 -9.69 18.64 -21.13
C PHE A 297 -11.06 18.88 -21.77
N GLY A 298 -12.21 18.72 -21.11
CA GLY A 298 -13.44 19.33 -21.65
C GLY A 298 -14.75 18.99 -20.97
N VAL A 299 -15.85 19.55 -21.51
CA VAL A 299 -17.21 19.26 -21.05
C VAL A 299 -17.79 18.08 -21.83
N GLY A 300 -18.22 17.02 -21.17
CA GLY A 300 -18.73 15.85 -21.87
C GLY A 300 -19.36 14.80 -20.98
N VAL A 301 -19.50 13.61 -21.55
CA VAL A 301 -19.97 12.40 -20.90
C VAL A 301 -19.00 11.26 -21.18
N ARG A 302 -18.75 10.44 -20.16
CA ARG A 302 -17.95 9.22 -20.24
C ARG A 302 -18.71 8.05 -19.65
N VAL A 303 -18.66 6.90 -20.32
CA VAL A 303 -19.25 5.64 -19.84
C VAL A 303 -18.22 4.53 -20.02
N GLY A 304 -17.89 3.80 -18.96
CA GLY A 304 -16.85 2.78 -19.02
C GLY A 304 -17.12 1.54 -18.18
N ARG A 305 -16.52 0.44 -18.64
CA ARG A 305 -16.32 -0.82 -17.93
C ARG A 305 -14.82 -1.02 -17.79
N GLU A 306 -14.25 -0.39 -16.77
CA GLU A 306 -12.83 -0.46 -16.46
C GLU A 306 -12.64 -0.53 -14.94
N PRO A 307 -11.57 -1.16 -14.43
CA PRO A 307 -11.26 -1.09 -13.01
C PRO A 307 -11.12 0.38 -12.60
N LEU A 308 -11.84 0.80 -11.57
CA LEU A 308 -11.72 2.15 -11.04
C LEU A 308 -10.29 2.32 -10.50
N GLY A 309 -9.59 3.37 -10.92
CA GLY A 309 -8.17 3.56 -10.56
C GLY A 309 -7.15 2.88 -11.49
N ALA A 310 -7.59 2.13 -12.52
CA ALA A 310 -6.68 1.67 -13.57
C ALA A 310 -6.04 2.87 -14.28
N VAL A 311 -4.71 2.83 -14.43
CA VAL A 311 -3.94 3.86 -15.10
C VAL A 311 -3.95 3.62 -16.61
N GLY A 312 -4.12 4.70 -17.38
CA GLY A 312 -3.84 4.69 -18.81
C GLY A 312 -2.34 4.75 -19.05
N GLU A 313 -1.84 3.84 -19.88
CA GLU A 313 -0.44 3.61 -20.32
C GLU A 313 0.33 2.46 -19.64
N PHE A 314 1.25 1.88 -20.42
CA PHE A 314 1.90 0.58 -20.19
C PHE A 314 3.29 0.68 -19.56
N ASP A 315 4.01 1.76 -19.86
CA ASP A 315 5.38 2.03 -19.42
C ASP A 315 5.52 3.36 -18.65
N ARG A 316 4.49 4.20 -18.72
CA ARG A 316 4.42 5.49 -18.05
C ARG A 316 3.04 5.71 -17.43
N SER A 317 2.98 6.64 -16.50
CA SER A 317 1.74 7.09 -15.87
C SER A 317 1.77 8.60 -15.75
N ASP A 318 0.71 9.24 -16.18
CA ASP A 318 0.47 10.63 -15.85
C ASP A 318 -0.16 10.71 -14.47
N LEU A 319 0.50 11.37 -13.52
CA LEU A 319 -0.01 11.57 -12.18
C LEU A 319 -0.54 13.01 -12.05
N ILE A 320 -1.87 13.12 -12.08
CA ILE A 320 -2.60 14.38 -12.00
C ILE A 320 -3.45 14.41 -10.73
N GLY A 321 -3.57 15.60 -10.15
CA GLY A 321 -4.59 15.89 -9.15
C GLY A 321 -4.64 17.37 -8.86
N ASP A 322 -5.68 17.80 -8.14
CA ASP A 322 -5.79 19.19 -7.72
C ASP A 322 -4.96 19.43 -6.45
N ALA A 323 -4.31 20.58 -6.39
CA ALA A 323 -3.58 21.10 -5.24
C ALA A 323 -3.61 22.63 -5.28
N PRO A 324 -3.51 23.34 -4.14
CA PRO A 324 -3.59 24.79 -4.19
C PRO A 324 -2.37 25.41 -4.92
N PRO A 325 -2.54 26.50 -5.70
CA PRO A 325 -1.45 27.28 -6.28
C PRO A 325 -0.38 27.67 -5.26
N GLY A 326 0.89 27.68 -5.69
CA GLY A 326 2.04 28.01 -4.85
C GLY A 326 2.54 26.88 -3.93
N TRP A 327 1.80 25.78 -3.81
CA TRP A 327 2.29 24.57 -3.13
C TRP A 327 3.41 23.90 -3.93
N GLN A 328 4.26 23.11 -3.29
CA GLN A 328 5.25 22.26 -3.94
C GLN A 328 4.80 20.80 -3.88
N ALA A 329 4.71 20.13 -5.02
CA ALA A 329 4.50 18.69 -5.08
C ALA A 329 5.84 17.99 -5.27
N GLU A 330 6.15 17.00 -4.44
CA GLU A 330 7.26 16.05 -4.63
C GLU A 330 6.67 14.68 -4.98
N LEU A 331 7.11 14.07 -6.08
CA LEU A 331 6.71 12.74 -6.49
C LEU A 331 7.78 11.73 -6.10
N TYR A 332 7.42 10.74 -5.28
CA TYR A 332 8.26 9.61 -4.95
C TYR A 332 7.74 8.32 -5.57
N ARG A 333 8.63 7.38 -5.87
CA ARG A 333 8.31 5.95 -6.05
C ARG A 333 9.11 5.17 -5.03
N ASP A 334 8.42 4.47 -4.14
CA ASP A 334 8.98 3.92 -2.90
C ASP A 334 9.68 5.00 -2.06
N SER A 335 11.02 5.02 -2.08
CA SER A 335 11.86 6.02 -1.41
C SER A 335 12.65 6.89 -2.40
N GLU A 336 12.52 6.67 -3.71
CA GLU A 336 13.18 7.45 -4.76
C GLU A 336 12.35 8.70 -5.06
N LEU A 337 12.96 9.90 -5.01
CA LEU A 337 12.33 11.13 -5.51
C LEU A 337 12.44 11.16 -7.04
N LEU A 338 11.31 11.08 -7.74
CA LEU A 338 11.24 11.07 -9.19
C LEU A 338 11.20 12.48 -9.81
N GLY A 339 10.54 13.42 -9.12
CA GLY A 339 10.40 14.80 -9.58
C GLY A 339 9.75 15.68 -8.52
N PHE A 340 9.76 17.00 -8.76
CA PHE A 340 9.03 17.97 -7.95
C PHE A 340 8.59 19.14 -8.81
N GLN A 341 7.56 19.86 -8.40
CA GLN A 341 7.06 21.06 -9.08
C GLN A 341 6.37 22.01 -8.11
N THR A 342 6.28 23.28 -8.46
CA THR A 342 5.39 24.25 -7.78
C THR A 342 4.06 24.31 -8.53
N ILE A 343 2.94 24.31 -7.82
CA ILE A 343 1.59 24.35 -8.40
C ILE A 343 1.30 25.73 -8.98
N ALA A 344 0.80 25.76 -10.21
CA ALA A 344 0.43 26.98 -10.93
C ALA A 344 -0.97 27.49 -10.53
N SER A 345 -1.43 28.60 -11.13
CA SER A 345 -2.72 29.23 -10.80
C SER A 345 -3.94 28.38 -11.15
N ASP A 346 -3.80 27.36 -12.01
CA ASP A 346 -4.85 26.41 -12.38
C ASP A 346 -5.21 25.39 -11.28
N GLY A 347 -4.41 25.37 -10.20
CA GLY A 347 -4.64 24.54 -9.03
C GLY A 347 -4.44 23.05 -9.27
N ARG A 348 -3.57 22.66 -10.22
CA ARG A 348 -3.31 21.24 -10.53
C ARG A 348 -1.84 20.90 -10.42
N TYR A 349 -1.55 19.75 -9.82
CA TYR A 349 -0.27 19.07 -10.06
C TYR A 349 -0.39 18.15 -11.27
N PHE A 350 0.69 18.07 -12.04
CA PHE A 350 0.78 17.22 -13.21
C PHE A 350 2.21 16.75 -13.38
N PHE A 351 2.46 15.49 -13.02
CA PHE A 351 3.70 14.81 -13.38
C PHE A 351 3.44 14.00 -14.64
N PRO A 352 3.80 14.53 -15.83
CA PRO A 352 3.65 13.77 -17.06
C PRO A 352 4.65 12.63 -17.10
N GLN A 353 4.25 11.53 -17.73
CA GLN A 353 5.15 10.54 -18.29
C GLN A 353 6.07 9.90 -17.23
N VAL A 354 5.54 9.69 -16.02
CA VAL A 354 6.27 9.09 -14.90
C VAL A 354 6.57 7.63 -15.22
N PRO A 355 7.84 7.19 -15.28
CA PRO A 355 8.16 5.81 -15.60
C PRO A 355 7.56 4.84 -14.58
N VAL A 356 6.82 3.84 -15.06
CA VAL A 356 6.35 2.70 -14.25
C VAL A 356 7.23 1.49 -14.50
N LEU A 357 7.57 0.76 -13.44
CA LEU A 357 8.40 -0.44 -13.46
C LEU A 357 7.53 -1.69 -13.53
N PHE A 358 8.06 -2.81 -14.03
CA PHE A 358 7.33 -4.07 -14.04
C PHE A 358 6.78 -4.44 -12.64
N GLY A 359 5.49 -4.78 -12.57
CA GLY A 359 4.79 -5.12 -11.32
C GLY A 359 4.08 -3.92 -10.67
N VAL A 360 4.05 -3.93 -9.33
CA VAL A 360 3.34 -2.93 -8.52
C VAL A 360 4.25 -1.74 -8.22
N ASN A 361 3.88 -0.58 -8.71
CA ASN A 361 4.54 0.70 -8.44
C ASN A 361 3.80 1.46 -7.36
N ARG A 362 4.47 1.80 -6.27
CA ARG A 362 3.90 2.62 -5.20
C ARG A 362 4.44 4.03 -5.32
N PHE A 363 3.64 4.91 -5.90
CA PHE A 363 3.92 6.33 -5.91
C PHE A 363 3.42 7.00 -4.64
N ARG A 364 4.20 7.95 -4.15
CA ARG A 364 3.88 8.78 -3.00
C ARG A 364 4.11 10.22 -3.40
N ILE A 365 3.05 10.96 -3.62
CA ILE A 365 3.10 12.40 -3.87
C ILE A 365 3.02 13.09 -2.52
N VAL A 366 4.01 13.91 -2.20
CA VAL A 366 4.02 14.72 -0.99
C VAL A 366 3.85 16.17 -1.41
N LEU A 367 2.69 16.73 -1.08
CA LEU A 367 2.39 18.13 -1.27
C LEU A 367 2.87 18.90 -0.04
N TYR A 368 3.65 19.93 -0.28
CA TYR A 368 4.16 20.89 0.69
C TYR A 368 3.51 22.22 0.44
N GLY A 369 2.64 22.66 1.33
CA GLY A 369 2.11 23.99 1.22
C GLY A 369 3.08 25.04 1.78
N PRO A 370 2.92 26.31 1.37
CA PRO A 370 3.70 27.43 1.88
C PRO A 370 3.44 27.70 3.37
N ALA A 371 2.36 27.16 3.92
CA ALA A 371 2.05 27.09 5.34
C ALA A 371 2.54 25.75 5.93
N GLY A 372 3.69 25.20 5.51
CA GLY A 372 4.25 23.99 6.12
C GLY A 372 3.31 22.77 6.11
N GLU A 373 2.24 22.81 5.31
CA GLU A 373 1.29 21.74 5.17
C GLU A 373 2.01 20.56 4.53
N ARG A 374 1.73 19.36 5.01
CA ARG A 374 2.21 18.15 4.37
C ARG A 374 1.04 17.23 4.12
N GLN A 375 0.69 17.07 2.86
CA GLN A 375 -0.29 16.08 2.45
C GLN A 375 0.42 14.98 1.69
N GLU A 376 0.14 13.73 2.05
CA GLU A 376 0.70 12.58 1.38
C GLU A 376 -0.41 11.85 0.63
N ILE A 377 -0.25 11.73 -0.69
CA ILE A 377 -1.15 11.02 -1.59
C ILE A 377 -0.39 9.79 -2.07
N SER A 378 -0.84 8.61 -1.63
CA SER A 378 -0.33 7.34 -2.15
C SER A 378 -1.13 6.93 -3.38
N ARG A 379 -0.45 6.59 -4.47
CA ARG A 379 -1.02 6.06 -5.71
C ARG A 379 -0.31 4.75 -6.02
N THR A 380 -1.07 3.67 -6.16
CA THR A 380 -0.50 2.37 -6.55
C THR A 380 -0.85 2.11 -8.00
N VAL A 381 0.15 1.80 -8.82
CA VAL A 381 -0.02 1.49 -10.25
C VAL A 381 0.53 0.10 -10.52
N ASP A 382 -0.34 -0.84 -10.88
CA ASP A 382 0.04 -2.22 -11.17
C ASP A 382 0.03 -2.47 -12.68
N ILE A 383 1.22 -2.63 -13.27
CA ILE A 383 1.35 -2.92 -14.71
C ILE A 383 0.88 -4.35 -15.02
N GLY A 384 1.02 -5.30 -14.08
CA GLY A 384 0.59 -6.69 -14.25
C GLY A 384 -0.94 -6.85 -14.34
N ALA A 385 -1.69 -5.88 -13.81
CA ALA A 385 -3.16 -5.84 -13.84
C ALA A 385 -3.75 -5.26 -15.15
N ASN A 386 -2.90 -4.73 -16.05
CA ASN A 386 -3.34 -4.21 -17.35
C ASN A 386 -3.66 -5.32 -18.37
N LEU A 387 -3.22 -6.56 -18.14
CA LEU A 387 -3.70 -7.68 -18.96
C LEU A 387 -5.16 -7.98 -18.61
N VAL A 388 -6.04 -7.81 -19.60
CA VAL A 388 -7.45 -8.14 -19.46
C VAL A 388 -7.59 -9.65 -19.26
N ARG A 389 -8.37 -10.08 -18.25
CA ARG A 389 -8.53 -11.51 -17.96
C ARG A 389 -9.21 -12.24 -19.13
N PRO A 390 -8.95 -13.54 -19.34
CA PRO A 390 -9.62 -14.31 -20.39
C PRO A 390 -11.14 -14.16 -20.31
N GLY A 391 -11.78 -13.75 -21.40
CA GLY A 391 -13.22 -13.53 -21.50
C GLY A 391 -13.72 -12.19 -20.93
N GLU A 392 -12.88 -11.40 -20.27
CA GLU A 392 -13.24 -10.08 -19.77
C GLU A 392 -13.21 -9.06 -20.93
N LEU A 393 -14.25 -8.22 -21.01
CA LEU A 393 -14.33 -7.08 -21.91
C LEU A 393 -14.24 -5.80 -21.10
N ARG A 394 -13.29 -4.94 -21.45
CA ARG A 394 -13.20 -3.56 -20.98
C ARG A 394 -13.58 -2.62 -22.11
N TYR A 395 -14.23 -1.51 -21.79
CA TYR A 395 -14.51 -0.47 -22.77
C TYR A 395 -14.65 0.89 -22.10
N ASN A 396 -14.44 1.94 -22.88
CA ASN A 396 -14.70 3.32 -22.47
C ASN A 396 -15.16 4.13 -23.67
N LEU A 397 -16.29 4.79 -23.50
CA LEU A 397 -16.98 5.59 -24.49
C LEU A 397 -16.98 7.03 -24.00
N VAL A 398 -16.58 7.96 -24.86
CA VAL A 398 -16.50 9.38 -24.55
C VAL A 398 -17.20 10.18 -25.64
N ALA A 399 -17.97 11.17 -25.21
CA ALA A 399 -18.42 12.26 -26.07
C ALA A 399 -18.19 13.57 -25.34
N MET A 400 -17.39 14.47 -25.90
CA MET A 400 -17.05 15.72 -25.23
C MET A 400 -16.81 16.87 -26.20
N LYS A 401 -16.90 18.07 -25.63
CA LYS A 401 -16.35 19.30 -26.17
C LYS A 401 -14.98 19.55 -25.53
N GLN A 402 -13.93 19.12 -26.20
CA GLN A 402 -12.55 19.34 -25.82
C GLN A 402 -12.22 20.84 -25.83
N GLY A 403 -11.47 21.30 -24.82
CA GLY A 403 -11.07 22.69 -24.68
C GLY A 403 -12.18 23.63 -24.20
N TYR A 404 -13.18 23.11 -23.51
CA TYR A 404 -14.25 23.92 -22.89
C TYR A 404 -14.42 23.56 -21.41
N SER A 405 -14.83 24.53 -20.61
CA SER A 405 -15.32 24.38 -19.23
C SER A 405 -16.82 24.66 -19.17
N LEU A 406 -17.53 23.97 -18.28
CA LEU A 406 -18.99 24.08 -18.12
C LEU A 406 -19.43 25.50 -17.78
N PHE A 407 -18.65 26.21 -16.95
CA PHE A 407 -18.96 27.56 -16.49
C PHE A 407 -18.08 28.64 -17.13
N GLY A 408 -16.86 28.29 -17.58
CA GLY A 408 -15.89 29.23 -18.13
C GLY A 408 -15.94 29.42 -19.66
N GLY A 409 -16.61 28.52 -20.41
CA GLY A 409 -16.57 28.56 -21.88
C GLY A 409 -15.27 27.97 -22.44
N PRO A 410 -14.71 28.47 -23.56
CA PRO A 410 -13.45 27.98 -24.10
C PRO A 410 -12.32 28.10 -23.07
N LEU A 411 -11.60 27.01 -22.84
CA LEU A 411 -10.40 26.98 -22.02
C LEU A 411 -9.27 27.66 -22.78
N ASP A 412 -8.52 28.53 -22.10
CA ASP A 412 -7.29 29.08 -22.64
C ASP A 412 -6.21 28.00 -22.55
N LEU A 413 -6.06 27.22 -23.62
CA LEU A 413 -5.16 26.06 -23.64
C LEU A 413 -3.68 26.46 -23.75
N ASN A 414 -3.37 27.75 -23.65
CA ASN A 414 -2.02 28.29 -23.82
C ASN A 414 -1.76 29.55 -22.95
N PRO A 415 -1.13 29.45 -21.77
CA PRO A 415 -0.49 30.61 -21.15
C PRO A 415 0.85 30.84 -21.86
N VAL A 416 0.83 31.47 -23.04
CA VAL A 416 2.08 31.82 -23.74
C VAL A 416 2.85 32.84 -22.90
N VAL A 417 4.08 32.46 -22.54
CA VAL A 417 5.16 33.33 -22.11
C VAL A 417 5.17 34.58 -22.99
N THR A 418 4.93 35.74 -22.38
CA THR A 418 5.04 37.10 -22.95
C THR A 418 5.99 37.20 -24.15
N GLY A 419 5.42 37.08 -25.35
CA GLY A 419 6.07 37.37 -26.62
C GLY A 419 5.41 38.57 -27.28
N ASN A 420 6.21 39.45 -27.86
CA ASN A 420 5.80 40.73 -28.44
C ASN A 420 4.66 40.56 -29.47
N PRO A 421 3.48 41.21 -29.32
CA PRO A 421 2.33 41.07 -30.22
C PRO A 421 2.56 41.61 -31.65
N ALA A 422 3.75 42.14 -31.95
CA ALA A 422 4.12 42.65 -33.27
C ALA A 422 4.74 41.60 -34.21
N ASP A 423 4.95 40.36 -33.76
CA ASP A 423 5.59 39.32 -34.58
C ASP A 423 4.55 38.42 -35.29
N PRO A 424 4.38 38.50 -36.62
CA PRO A 424 3.38 37.71 -37.35
C PRO A 424 3.66 36.20 -37.32
N GLU A 425 4.89 35.78 -37.04
CA GLU A 425 5.26 34.36 -36.91
C GLU A 425 4.76 33.74 -35.59
N ALA A 426 4.51 34.54 -34.55
CA ALA A 426 3.92 34.06 -33.29
C ALA A 426 2.46 33.59 -33.46
N ASN A 427 1.74 34.12 -34.45
CA ASN A 427 0.36 33.75 -34.77
C ASN A 427 0.23 32.49 -35.66
N ALA A 428 1.34 31.93 -36.16
CA ALA A 428 1.32 30.67 -36.93
C ALA A 428 1.18 29.42 -36.04
N SER A 429 1.28 29.58 -34.71
CA SER A 429 1.22 28.54 -33.67
C SER A 429 -0.18 27.96 -33.43
N LEU A 430 -1.16 28.19 -34.32
CA LEU A 430 -2.55 27.86 -34.01
C LEU A 430 -2.92 26.40 -34.28
N PHE A 431 -2.17 25.63 -35.06
CA PHE A 431 -2.60 24.28 -35.47
C PHE A 431 -2.05 23.19 -34.56
N GLY A 432 -2.66 22.98 -33.39
CA GLY A 432 -2.39 21.84 -32.50
C GLY A 432 -3.68 21.13 -32.06
N PHE A 433 -3.55 19.96 -31.42
CA PHE A 433 -4.67 19.33 -30.69
C PHE A 433 -5.17 20.18 -29.50
N GLN A 434 -4.56 21.34 -29.28
CA GLN A 434 -4.92 22.37 -28.31
C GLN A 434 -5.97 23.37 -28.80
N GLN A 435 -6.54 23.16 -29.99
CA GLN A 435 -7.78 23.85 -30.36
C GLN A 435 -8.99 23.11 -29.80
N ALA A 436 -9.98 23.88 -29.37
CA ALA A 436 -11.24 23.34 -28.92
C ALA A 436 -11.91 22.53 -30.05
N ALA A 437 -12.47 21.38 -29.68
CA ALA A 437 -12.94 20.40 -30.65
C ALA A 437 -14.11 19.59 -30.11
N THR A 438 -14.99 19.14 -31.00
CA THR A 438 -15.89 18.03 -30.67
C THR A 438 -15.12 16.73 -30.82
N TYR A 439 -15.10 15.93 -29.75
CA TYR A 439 -14.34 14.69 -29.67
C TYR A 439 -15.24 13.53 -29.24
N LEU A 440 -15.25 12.47 -30.05
CA LEU A 440 -15.91 11.21 -29.76
C LEU A 440 -14.84 10.11 -29.74
N GLU A 441 -14.90 9.23 -28.75
CA GLU A 441 -13.98 8.11 -28.62
C GLU A 441 -14.73 6.85 -28.19
N ALA A 442 -14.34 5.72 -28.78
CA ALA A 442 -14.66 4.40 -28.28
C ALA A 442 -13.37 3.57 -28.22
N ARG A 443 -13.02 3.11 -27.02
CA ARG A 443 -11.95 2.14 -26.81
C ARG A 443 -12.50 0.86 -26.21
N SER A 444 -11.94 -0.27 -26.61
CA SER A 444 -12.26 -1.58 -26.05
C SER A 444 -11.01 -2.43 -25.90
N ALA A 445 -11.02 -3.34 -24.94
CA ALA A 445 -9.98 -4.35 -24.76
C ALA A 445 -10.61 -5.67 -24.31
N TYR A 446 -10.13 -6.77 -24.87
CA TYR A 446 -10.65 -8.11 -24.61
C TYR A 446 -9.52 -9.08 -24.29
N GLY A 447 -9.68 -9.84 -23.21
CA GLY A 447 -8.73 -10.89 -22.85
C GLY A 447 -9.00 -12.15 -23.66
N VAL A 448 -8.11 -12.48 -24.60
CA VAL A 448 -8.21 -13.68 -25.44
C VAL A 448 -7.70 -14.90 -24.68
N ALA A 449 -6.57 -14.75 -23.99
CA ALA A 449 -5.93 -15.79 -23.19
C ALA A 449 -5.32 -15.19 -21.92
N ARG A 450 -4.72 -16.03 -21.05
CA ARG A 450 -4.13 -15.57 -19.76
C ARG A 450 -2.91 -14.66 -19.94
N ASP A 451 -2.39 -14.62 -21.15
CA ASP A 451 -1.15 -14.00 -21.60
C ASP A 451 -1.34 -13.24 -22.92
N LEU A 452 -2.58 -13.07 -23.39
CA LEU A 452 -2.89 -12.33 -24.61
C LEU A 452 -4.18 -11.52 -24.44
N GLY A 453 -4.07 -10.20 -24.60
CA GLY A 453 -5.18 -9.28 -24.75
C GLY A 453 -5.13 -8.59 -26.10
N VAL A 454 -6.28 -8.21 -26.62
CA VAL A 454 -6.41 -7.39 -27.84
C VAL A 454 -7.21 -6.15 -27.53
N SER A 455 -6.95 -5.06 -28.24
CA SER A 455 -7.64 -3.78 -28.07
C SER A 455 -8.13 -3.24 -29.41
N GLY A 456 -9.22 -2.47 -29.35
CA GLY A 456 -9.78 -1.73 -30.45
C GLY A 456 -9.95 -0.26 -30.06
N PHE A 457 -9.77 0.62 -31.04
CA PHE A 457 -9.87 2.06 -30.87
C PHE A 457 -10.61 2.68 -32.06
N ALA A 458 -11.51 3.61 -31.79
CA ALA A 458 -12.08 4.48 -32.80
C ALA A 458 -12.28 5.87 -32.21
N ALA A 459 -11.93 6.89 -32.97
CA ALA A 459 -12.15 8.27 -32.56
C ALA A 459 -12.59 9.13 -33.74
N TRP A 460 -13.35 10.16 -33.44
CA TRP A 460 -13.69 11.21 -34.39
C TRP A 460 -13.49 12.56 -33.72
N ARG A 461 -12.75 13.44 -34.40
CA ARG A 461 -12.41 14.76 -33.90
C ARG A 461 -12.74 15.81 -34.94
N ARG A 462 -13.56 16.78 -34.55
CA ARG A 462 -13.91 17.96 -35.34
C ARG A 462 -13.39 19.20 -34.62
N VAL A 463 -12.31 19.76 -35.13
CA VAL A 463 -11.78 21.03 -34.63
C VAL A 463 -12.77 22.15 -34.94
N ASP A 464 -12.97 23.07 -34.00
CA ASP A 464 -13.88 24.20 -34.18
C ASP A 464 -13.40 25.20 -35.24
N GLY A 465 -14.33 26.01 -35.74
CA GLY A 465 -14.06 26.94 -36.83
C GLY A 465 -13.77 26.23 -38.16
N ALA A 466 -12.69 26.63 -38.83
CA ALA A 466 -12.27 26.08 -40.12
C ALA A 466 -11.29 24.89 -40.00
N GLY A 467 -11.11 24.32 -38.80
CA GLY A 467 -10.19 23.21 -38.60
C GLY A 467 -10.66 21.90 -39.25
N PRO A 468 -9.80 20.87 -39.33
CA PRO A 468 -10.12 19.60 -39.97
C PRO A 468 -11.11 18.76 -39.18
N SER A 469 -11.81 17.85 -39.89
CA SER A 469 -12.63 16.78 -39.33
C SER A 469 -11.95 15.46 -39.64
N LEU A 470 -11.51 14.73 -38.63
CA LEU A 470 -10.69 13.53 -38.80
C LEU A 470 -11.28 12.36 -38.04
N GLY A 471 -11.39 11.21 -38.72
CA GLY A 471 -11.71 9.92 -38.13
C GLY A 471 -10.45 9.06 -37.97
N TYR A 472 -10.42 8.26 -36.92
CA TYR A 472 -9.33 7.34 -36.60
C TYR A 472 -9.91 5.97 -36.23
N VAL A 473 -9.22 4.91 -36.66
CA VAL A 473 -9.50 3.53 -36.25
C VAL A 473 -8.17 2.87 -35.92
N GLY A 474 -8.11 2.14 -34.82
CA GLY A 474 -6.91 1.46 -34.39
C GLY A 474 -7.18 0.10 -33.78
N ALA A 475 -6.13 -0.69 -33.70
CA ALA A 475 -6.12 -1.98 -33.05
C ALA A 475 -4.78 -2.16 -32.33
N GLY A 476 -4.81 -2.94 -31.26
CA GLY A 476 -3.61 -3.29 -30.52
C GLY A 476 -3.66 -4.71 -29.97
N ALA A 477 -2.49 -5.20 -29.58
CA ALA A 477 -2.33 -6.47 -28.92
C ALA A 477 -1.29 -6.34 -27.81
N ILE A 478 -1.57 -6.97 -26.68
CA ILE A 478 -0.69 -7.03 -25.51
C ILE A 478 -0.49 -8.50 -25.14
N THR A 479 0.75 -8.91 -24.96
CA THR A 479 1.09 -10.28 -24.59
C THR A 479 2.14 -10.34 -23.49
N ARG A 480 2.10 -11.41 -22.70
CA ARG A 480 3.07 -11.68 -21.64
C ARG A 480 3.79 -13.00 -21.91
N VAL A 481 5.10 -12.94 -22.13
CA VAL A 481 5.94 -14.13 -22.33
C VAL A 481 6.98 -14.18 -21.23
N GLY A 482 6.81 -15.10 -20.28
CA GLY A 482 7.66 -15.16 -19.08
C GLY A 482 7.55 -13.88 -18.23
N GLY A 483 8.70 -13.26 -17.93
CA GLY A 483 8.79 -11.98 -17.21
C GLY A 483 8.74 -10.74 -18.11
N ILE A 484 8.38 -10.91 -19.39
CA ILE A 484 8.31 -9.83 -20.39
C ILE A 484 6.86 -9.59 -20.76
N LEU A 485 6.49 -8.33 -20.80
CA LEU A 485 5.24 -7.83 -21.32
C LEU A 485 5.55 -7.06 -22.61
N ALA A 486 4.87 -7.36 -23.71
CA ALA A 486 5.05 -6.69 -25.00
C ALA A 486 3.69 -6.23 -25.53
N ALA A 487 3.66 -5.04 -26.14
CA ALA A 487 2.46 -4.50 -26.76
C ALA A 487 2.78 -3.88 -28.13
N LEU A 488 1.82 -3.96 -29.04
CA LEU A 488 1.84 -3.32 -30.35
C LEU A 488 0.49 -2.66 -30.59
N ASP A 489 0.51 -1.37 -30.92
CA ASP A 489 -0.66 -0.57 -31.25
C ASP A 489 -0.49 0.06 -32.62
N ALA A 490 -1.56 0.12 -33.41
CA ALA A 490 -1.59 0.78 -34.71
C ALA A 490 -2.90 1.57 -34.86
N ILE A 491 -2.80 2.80 -35.37
CA ILE A 491 -3.94 3.67 -35.66
C ILE A 491 -3.83 4.12 -37.12
N ALA A 492 -4.93 4.02 -37.86
CA ALA A 492 -5.11 4.58 -39.19
C ALA A 492 -6.05 5.78 -39.11
N GLN A 493 -5.68 6.85 -39.79
CA GLN A 493 -6.50 8.03 -40.04
C GLN A 493 -7.39 7.80 -41.28
N GLN A 494 -8.52 8.51 -41.37
CA GLN A 494 -9.50 8.37 -42.46
C GLN A 494 -8.93 8.53 -43.87
N ASP A 495 -7.83 9.27 -44.04
CA ASP A 495 -7.13 9.48 -45.31
C ASP A 495 -6.04 8.43 -45.60
N GLY A 496 -5.89 7.43 -44.73
CA GLY A 496 -4.97 6.31 -44.89
C GLY A 496 -3.60 6.49 -44.23
N ALA A 497 -3.29 7.66 -43.66
CA ALA A 497 -2.05 7.84 -42.88
C ALA A 497 -2.09 7.01 -41.59
N THR A 498 -0.95 6.47 -41.16
CA THR A 498 -0.88 5.59 -39.98
C THR A 498 0.09 6.06 -38.91
N ALA A 499 -0.14 5.59 -37.68
CA ALA A 499 0.77 5.69 -36.56
C ALA A 499 0.86 4.35 -35.85
N THR A 500 2.06 3.97 -35.40
CA THR A 500 2.32 2.70 -34.74
C THR A 500 3.17 2.89 -33.50
N ARG A 501 2.91 2.10 -32.46
CA ARG A 501 3.68 2.05 -31.21
C ARG A 501 4.01 0.60 -30.90
N ALA A 502 5.29 0.32 -30.64
CA ALA A 502 5.72 -0.93 -30.02
C ALA A 502 6.24 -0.65 -28.62
N SER A 503 5.80 -1.42 -27.62
CA SER A 503 6.18 -1.27 -26.22
C SER A 503 6.66 -2.60 -25.63
N LEU A 504 7.69 -2.54 -24.79
CA LEU A 504 8.24 -3.71 -24.10
C LEU A 504 8.62 -3.34 -22.66
N THR A 505 8.19 -4.15 -21.71
CA THR A 505 8.51 -4.03 -20.29
C THR A 505 8.96 -5.38 -19.75
N ALA A 506 10.11 -5.45 -19.09
CA ALA A 506 10.66 -6.70 -18.57
C ALA A 506 11.26 -6.54 -17.18
N GLY A 507 11.02 -7.51 -16.31
CA GLY A 507 11.76 -7.67 -15.06
C GLY A 507 13.04 -8.49 -15.27
N LEU A 508 14.20 -7.90 -14.98
CA LEU A 508 15.53 -8.50 -15.10
C LEU A 508 16.21 -8.53 -13.72
N GLY A 509 15.80 -9.44 -12.85
CA GLY A 509 16.32 -9.53 -11.48
C GLY A 509 15.95 -8.30 -10.65
N SER A 510 16.94 -7.56 -10.14
CA SER A 510 16.73 -6.31 -9.39
C SER A 510 16.55 -5.08 -10.29
N PHE A 511 16.51 -5.28 -11.61
CA PHE A 511 16.28 -4.25 -12.60
C PHE A 511 14.98 -4.47 -13.36
N SER A 512 14.41 -3.38 -13.84
CA SER A 512 13.28 -3.33 -14.75
C SER A 512 13.70 -2.55 -15.99
N PHE A 513 13.43 -3.13 -17.14
CA PHE A 513 13.67 -2.55 -18.44
C PHE A 513 12.35 -2.13 -19.08
N THR A 514 12.28 -0.94 -19.65
CA THR A 514 11.17 -0.48 -20.49
C THR A 514 11.71 0.06 -21.81
N ALA A 515 10.99 -0.16 -22.91
CA ALA A 515 11.31 0.42 -24.20
C ALA A 515 10.05 0.67 -25.01
N THR A 516 10.01 1.81 -25.70
CA THR A 516 8.93 2.19 -26.61
C THR A 516 9.50 2.72 -27.92
N HIS A 517 8.81 2.43 -29.02
CA HIS A 517 9.11 2.97 -30.33
C HIS A 517 7.82 3.40 -31.02
N ASP A 518 7.71 4.69 -31.28
CA ASP A 518 6.59 5.33 -31.95
C ASP A 518 7.01 5.78 -33.34
N ARG A 519 6.14 5.56 -34.33
CA ARG A 519 6.34 5.99 -35.72
C ARG A 519 5.05 6.57 -36.28
N PHE A 520 5.16 7.70 -36.95
CA PHE A 520 4.04 8.42 -37.56
C PHE A 520 4.33 8.65 -39.04
N ASP A 521 3.35 8.33 -39.90
CA ASP A 521 3.43 8.71 -41.32
C ASP A 521 3.28 10.23 -41.48
N ASP A 522 3.79 10.79 -42.58
CA ASP A 522 3.84 12.24 -42.81
C ASP A 522 2.45 12.91 -42.80
N GLY A 523 1.40 12.21 -43.25
CA GLY A 523 0.02 12.71 -43.26
C GLY A 523 -0.73 12.53 -41.93
N PHE A 524 -0.16 11.79 -40.97
CA PHE A 524 -0.88 11.46 -39.73
C PHE A 524 -0.94 12.67 -38.80
N PHE A 525 -2.14 13.04 -38.36
CA PHE A 525 -2.37 14.20 -37.51
C PHE A 525 -2.67 13.76 -36.07
N SER A 526 -1.83 14.21 -35.14
CA SER A 526 -1.88 13.92 -33.70
C SER A 526 -1.33 15.13 -32.93
N GLU A 527 -1.50 15.15 -31.62
CA GLU A 527 -0.88 16.19 -30.77
C GLU A 527 0.66 16.17 -30.87
N GLU A 528 1.25 14.98 -31.06
CA GLU A 528 2.70 14.79 -31.19
C GLU A 528 3.23 15.17 -32.58
N THR A 529 2.39 15.15 -33.62
CA THR A 529 2.77 15.50 -35.00
C THR A 529 2.45 16.95 -35.38
N GLY A 530 1.95 17.75 -34.43
CA GLY A 530 1.60 19.15 -34.64
C GLY A 530 2.80 20.03 -35.06
N PRO A 531 2.56 21.09 -35.87
CA PRO A 531 3.58 21.99 -36.41
C PRO A 531 4.44 22.74 -35.39
N GLU A 532 3.96 22.98 -34.16
CA GLU A 532 4.67 23.76 -33.13
C GLU A 532 6.05 23.19 -32.72
N ARG A 533 6.34 21.92 -33.02
CA ARG A 533 7.65 21.28 -32.75
C ARG A 533 8.31 20.66 -33.99
N GLY A 534 7.90 21.06 -35.19
CA GLY A 534 8.38 20.45 -36.43
C GLY A 534 7.85 19.03 -36.70
N GLY A 535 6.84 18.59 -35.93
CA GLY A 535 6.16 17.28 -36.00
C GLY A 535 7.06 16.08 -35.73
N ILE A 536 6.67 15.16 -34.85
CA ILE A 536 7.48 13.96 -34.60
C ILE A 536 7.27 12.92 -35.71
N ALA A 537 8.34 12.49 -36.37
CA ALA A 537 8.29 11.40 -37.35
C ALA A 537 8.44 10.03 -36.65
N GLN A 538 9.38 9.94 -35.72
CA GLN A 538 9.56 8.76 -34.89
C GLN A 538 10.21 9.11 -33.56
N ARG A 539 9.97 8.27 -32.56
CA ARG A 539 10.52 8.43 -31.23
C ARG A 539 10.82 7.07 -30.62
N THR A 540 12.04 6.89 -30.15
CA THR A 540 12.44 5.71 -29.38
C THR A 540 12.77 6.14 -27.97
N GLN A 541 12.27 5.42 -26.97
CA GLN A 541 12.62 5.62 -25.58
C GLN A 541 12.98 4.29 -24.95
N ALA A 542 13.96 4.31 -24.05
CA ALA A 542 14.34 3.14 -23.27
C ALA A 542 14.69 3.56 -21.84
N GLY A 543 14.35 2.72 -20.88
CA GLY A 543 14.60 2.92 -19.46
C GLY A 543 15.12 1.65 -18.83
N LEU A 544 16.11 1.78 -17.95
CA LEU A 544 16.59 0.72 -17.08
C LEU A 544 16.64 1.28 -15.66
N ASN A 545 15.82 0.73 -14.77
CA ASN A 545 15.74 1.17 -13.38
C ASN A 545 15.93 -0.02 -12.46
N GLY A 546 16.64 0.14 -11.35
CA GLY A 546 16.84 -0.97 -10.42
C GLY A 546 17.68 -0.59 -9.22
N ARG A 547 18.00 -1.59 -8.40
CA ARG A 547 18.85 -1.40 -7.22
C ARG A 547 19.96 -2.46 -7.17
N LEU A 548 21.13 -2.04 -6.71
CA LEU A 548 22.28 -2.87 -6.37
C LEU A 548 22.63 -2.63 -4.90
N GLY A 549 22.16 -3.53 -4.01
CA GLY A 549 22.24 -3.30 -2.57
C GLY A 549 21.42 -2.07 -2.16
N SER A 550 22.05 -1.11 -1.49
CA SER A 550 21.42 0.16 -1.09
C SER A 550 21.41 1.24 -2.19
N LEU A 551 22.15 1.03 -3.29
CA LEU A 551 22.28 1.97 -4.39
C LEU A 551 21.14 1.76 -5.41
N GLY A 552 20.31 2.78 -5.60
CA GLY A 552 19.37 2.87 -6.72
C GLY A 552 20.07 3.45 -7.95
N LEU A 553 19.77 2.86 -9.11
CA LEU A 553 20.29 3.26 -10.41
C LEU A 553 19.15 3.39 -11.40
N GLY A 554 19.17 4.47 -12.18
CA GLY A 554 18.24 4.71 -13.28
C GLY A 554 18.99 5.21 -14.51
N LEU A 555 18.74 4.61 -15.66
CA LEU A 555 19.21 5.08 -16.96
C LEU A 555 17.99 5.27 -17.86
N GLY A 556 17.83 6.47 -18.41
CA GLY A 556 16.84 6.76 -19.42
C GLY A 556 17.52 7.26 -20.69
N ALA A 557 17.05 6.80 -21.85
CA ALA A 557 17.48 7.29 -23.15
C ALA A 557 16.25 7.57 -24.02
N ALA A 558 16.27 8.68 -24.75
CA ALA A 558 15.25 9.03 -25.72
C ALA A 558 15.88 9.60 -26.99
N ALA A 559 15.41 9.17 -28.14
CA ALA A 559 15.79 9.70 -29.43
C ALA A 559 14.52 10.01 -30.23
N THR A 560 14.32 11.29 -30.53
CA THR A 560 13.19 11.80 -31.32
C THR A 560 13.73 12.32 -32.64
N GLN A 561 13.09 11.94 -33.74
CA GLN A 561 13.34 12.52 -35.06
C GLN A 561 12.13 13.35 -35.47
N LEU A 562 12.40 14.57 -35.93
CA LEU A 562 11.38 15.51 -36.39
C LEU A 562 11.13 15.33 -37.89
N ARG A 563 9.94 15.70 -38.37
CA ARG A 563 9.60 15.71 -39.80
C ARG A 563 10.42 16.73 -40.58
N SER A 564 10.89 17.79 -39.92
CA SER A 564 11.87 18.75 -40.46
C SER A 564 13.25 18.15 -40.76
N GLY A 565 13.49 16.88 -40.39
CA GLY A 565 14.80 16.24 -40.45
C GLY A 565 15.73 16.60 -39.28
N GLY A 566 15.26 17.43 -38.34
CA GLY A 566 15.90 17.65 -37.05
C GLY A 566 15.80 16.46 -36.10
N GLY A 567 16.35 16.59 -34.90
CA GLY A 567 16.28 15.54 -33.89
C GLY A 567 16.67 15.99 -32.49
N ASP A 568 16.15 15.28 -31.50
CA ASP A 568 16.41 15.49 -30.07
C ASP A 568 16.83 14.17 -29.44
N ARG A 569 18.03 14.13 -28.86
CA ARG A 569 18.55 12.94 -28.17
C ARG A 569 18.86 13.29 -26.74
N ASN A 570 18.30 12.54 -25.81
CA ASN A 570 18.42 12.75 -24.38
C ASN A 570 18.90 11.47 -23.70
N ILE A 571 19.88 11.58 -22.81
CA ILE A 571 20.30 10.50 -21.92
C ILE A 571 20.33 11.04 -20.50
N ASN A 572 19.65 10.37 -19.58
CA ASN A 572 19.63 10.70 -18.16
C ASN A 572 20.17 9.51 -17.36
N LEU A 573 21.19 9.75 -16.56
CA LEU A 573 21.72 8.79 -15.59
C LEU A 573 21.44 9.30 -14.19
N ARG A 574 20.79 8.50 -13.35
CA ARG A 574 20.51 8.80 -11.95
C ARG A 574 21.09 7.72 -11.06
N ALA A 575 21.72 8.16 -9.97
CA ALA A 575 22.15 7.30 -8.88
C ALA A 575 21.68 7.88 -7.55
N ASN A 576 21.15 7.04 -6.66
CA ASN A 576 20.69 7.46 -5.34
C ASN A 576 21.02 6.42 -4.27
N ALA A 577 21.33 6.88 -3.06
CA ALA A 577 21.61 6.02 -1.92
C ALA A 577 21.10 6.67 -0.63
N ALA A 578 20.78 5.83 0.37
CA ALA A 578 20.47 6.29 1.72
C ALA A 578 21.60 5.87 2.67
N ILE A 579 22.23 6.83 3.33
CA ILE A 579 23.36 6.62 4.23
C ILE A 579 23.09 7.37 5.53
N ALA A 580 23.06 6.65 6.66
CA ALA A 580 22.90 7.23 8.00
C ALA A 580 21.71 8.20 8.17
N GLY A 581 20.55 7.88 7.58
CA GLY A 581 19.35 8.74 7.65
C GLY A 581 19.32 9.90 6.64
N PHE A 582 20.34 10.01 5.78
CA PHE A 582 20.39 10.95 4.66
C PHE A 582 20.20 10.23 3.33
N SER A 583 19.32 10.77 2.49
CA SER A 583 19.20 10.45 1.07
C SER A 583 20.13 11.33 0.27
N ILE A 584 20.97 10.71 -0.55
CA ILE A 584 21.89 11.36 -1.47
C ILE A 584 21.50 10.91 -2.88
N SER A 585 21.37 11.86 -3.80
CA SER A 585 21.10 11.57 -5.20
C SER A 585 21.91 12.48 -6.11
N ASN A 586 22.38 11.91 -7.22
CA ASN A 586 22.96 12.66 -8.32
C ASN A 586 22.29 12.21 -9.62
N ALA A 587 21.95 13.17 -10.47
CA ALA A 587 21.46 12.93 -11.81
C ALA A 587 22.30 13.73 -12.81
N VAL A 588 22.57 13.13 -13.97
CA VAL A 588 23.31 13.73 -15.07
C VAL A 588 22.47 13.63 -16.33
N PHE A 589 22.28 14.75 -17.01
CA PHE A 589 21.41 14.90 -18.17
C PHE A 589 22.24 15.34 -19.37
N TRP A 590 22.37 14.47 -20.35
CA TRP A 590 22.92 14.81 -21.65
C TRP A 590 21.79 15.07 -22.64
N ARG A 591 21.87 16.16 -23.39
CA ARG A 591 20.95 16.50 -24.47
C ARG A 591 21.71 16.95 -25.70
N ALA A 592 21.33 16.44 -26.86
CA ALA A 592 21.77 16.91 -28.16
C ALA A 592 20.54 17.23 -29.01
N PHE A 593 20.34 18.51 -29.29
CA PHE A 593 19.21 19.00 -30.07
C PHE A 593 19.67 19.62 -31.37
N ARG A 594 18.99 19.28 -32.46
CA ARG A 594 19.16 19.82 -33.81
C ARG A 594 17.80 20.22 -34.35
N SER A 595 17.65 21.46 -34.81
CA SER A 595 16.35 21.99 -35.24
C SER A 595 15.89 21.41 -36.60
N GLN A 596 16.82 21.27 -37.55
CA GLN A 596 16.56 20.78 -38.91
C GLN A 596 17.78 20.04 -39.49
N ALA A 597 17.59 19.33 -40.60
CA ALA A 597 18.68 18.61 -41.24
C ALA A 597 19.82 19.56 -41.66
N GLY A 598 21.07 19.16 -41.40
CA GLY A 598 22.27 19.91 -41.81
C GLY A 598 22.81 20.91 -40.80
N GLU A 599 22.10 21.20 -39.70
CA GLU A 599 22.61 22.04 -38.61
C GLU A 599 23.45 21.25 -37.59
N ASP A 600 24.40 21.95 -36.97
CA ASP A 600 25.15 21.42 -35.83
C ASP A 600 24.22 21.22 -34.62
N ALA A 601 24.42 20.12 -33.91
CA ALA A 601 23.62 19.83 -32.73
C ALA A 601 24.12 20.69 -31.56
N ASN A 602 23.20 21.41 -30.90
CA ASN A 602 23.49 22.02 -29.61
C ASN A 602 23.56 20.89 -28.56
N THR A 603 24.74 20.68 -28.01
CA THR A 603 24.98 19.64 -27.01
C THR A 603 25.19 20.24 -25.63
N ARG A 604 24.54 19.64 -24.64
CA ARG A 604 24.59 20.11 -23.25
C ARG A 604 24.67 18.91 -22.31
N LEU A 605 25.48 19.04 -21.28
CA LEU A 605 25.62 18.03 -20.23
C LEU A 605 25.50 18.73 -18.88
N ASP A 606 24.32 18.63 -18.26
CA ASP A 606 24.03 19.18 -16.94
C ASP A 606 24.04 18.07 -15.88
N GLY A 607 24.12 18.46 -14.62
CA GLY A 607 23.83 17.57 -13.53
C GLY A 607 23.21 18.29 -12.33
N GLN A 608 22.57 17.47 -11.50
CA GLN A 608 21.89 17.90 -10.30
C GLN A 608 22.29 16.96 -9.17
N PHE A 609 22.82 17.52 -8.10
CA PHE A 609 23.07 16.83 -6.86
C PHE A 609 22.05 17.28 -5.80
N ALA A 610 21.53 16.34 -5.03
CA ALA A 610 20.64 16.62 -3.93
C ALA A 610 20.97 15.75 -2.71
N LEU A 611 20.79 16.36 -1.54
CA LEU A 611 20.96 15.77 -0.22
C LEU A 611 19.73 16.11 0.62
N SER A 612 19.15 15.14 1.31
CA SER A 612 18.02 15.36 2.21
C SER A 612 18.08 14.39 3.38
N GLY A 613 17.89 14.85 4.60
CA GLY A 613 17.89 13.99 5.78
C GLY A 613 17.50 14.75 7.04
N SER A 614 17.57 14.08 8.17
CA SER A 614 17.24 14.69 9.47
C SER A 614 18.29 14.39 10.52
N ILE A 615 18.51 15.35 11.42
CA ILE A 615 19.32 15.23 12.62
C ILE A 615 18.41 15.57 13.80
N GLY A 616 17.94 14.55 14.52
CA GLY A 616 16.91 14.73 15.55
C GLY A 616 15.62 15.31 14.95
N PRO A 617 15.04 16.38 15.52
CA PRO A 617 13.83 17.02 15.00
C PRO A 617 14.08 17.96 13.79
N VAL A 618 15.36 18.26 13.47
CA VAL A 618 15.73 19.19 12.41
C VAL A 618 15.94 18.44 11.11
N ARG A 619 15.26 18.88 10.06
CA ARG A 619 15.42 18.41 8.69
C ARG A 619 16.35 19.35 7.92
N LEU A 620 17.23 18.75 7.13
CA LEU A 620 18.18 19.44 6.25
C LEU A 620 17.93 19.01 4.81
N ARG A 621 17.91 19.99 3.91
CA ARG A 621 17.89 19.76 2.45
C ARG A 621 18.94 20.63 1.80
N GLY A 622 19.66 20.07 0.83
CA GLY A 622 20.68 20.76 0.07
C GLY A 622 20.64 20.34 -1.40
N GLY A 623 20.93 21.27 -2.30
CA GLY A 623 20.95 21.00 -3.74
C GLY A 623 22.01 21.83 -4.45
N LEU A 624 22.59 21.24 -5.50
CA LEU A 624 23.59 21.85 -6.36
C LEU A 624 23.25 21.50 -7.82
N ASP A 625 23.09 22.52 -8.65
CA ASP A 625 22.97 22.34 -10.10
C ASP A 625 24.29 22.75 -10.76
N TYR A 626 24.79 21.92 -11.66
CA TYR A 626 26.07 22.11 -12.33
C TYR A 626 25.98 21.80 -13.82
N LEU A 627 26.81 22.47 -14.60
CA LEU A 627 27.03 22.25 -16.03
C LEU A 627 28.41 21.58 -16.18
N ILE A 628 28.50 20.55 -17.00
CA ILE A 628 29.76 19.87 -17.36
C ILE A 628 30.22 20.30 -18.75
N ALA A 629 29.28 20.42 -19.70
CA ALA A 629 29.56 20.84 -21.07
C ALA A 629 28.42 21.73 -21.61
N PRO A 630 28.70 22.77 -22.40
CA PRO A 630 30.00 23.08 -23.03
C PRO A 630 31.06 23.64 -22.07
N ASP A 631 30.66 24.47 -21.10
CA ASP A 631 31.57 25.13 -20.16
C ASP A 631 31.28 24.68 -18.72
N PRO A 632 32.20 23.98 -18.04
CA PRO A 632 31.98 23.51 -16.67
C PRO A 632 31.73 24.66 -15.68
N ALA A 633 30.59 24.63 -15.00
CA ALA A 633 30.24 25.65 -14.00
C ALA A 633 29.27 25.10 -12.95
N VAL A 634 29.33 25.64 -11.73
CA VAL A 634 28.23 25.48 -10.77
C VAL A 634 27.25 26.61 -11.01
N ARG A 635 25.99 26.28 -11.30
CA ARG A 635 24.97 27.26 -11.68
C ARG A 635 24.15 27.71 -10.49
N ARG A 636 23.78 26.78 -9.59
CA ARG A 636 22.86 27.10 -8.49
C ARG A 636 23.14 26.30 -7.24
N LEU A 637 22.99 26.95 -6.09
CA LEU A 637 23.04 26.34 -4.76
C LEU A 637 21.70 26.54 -4.05
N ARG A 638 21.22 25.49 -3.38
CA ARG A 638 19.97 25.52 -2.60
C ARG A 638 20.19 24.89 -1.24
N GLY A 639 19.58 25.48 -0.22
CA GLY A 639 19.60 24.98 1.15
C GLY A 639 18.29 25.25 1.87
N GLU A 640 17.85 24.30 2.67
CA GLU A 640 16.73 24.45 3.59
C GLU A 640 17.08 23.79 4.93
N VAL A 641 16.77 24.50 6.01
CA VAL A 641 16.75 23.95 7.37
C VAL A 641 15.35 24.11 7.90
N SER A 642 14.70 23.01 8.29
CA SER A 642 13.33 23.04 8.79
C SER A 642 13.16 22.20 10.06
N SER A 643 12.19 22.56 10.89
CA SER A 643 11.88 21.84 12.13
C SER A 643 10.39 21.93 12.44
N ARG A 644 9.86 20.89 13.08
CA ARG A 644 8.50 20.89 13.60
C ARG A 644 8.53 20.92 15.13
N LEU A 645 7.85 21.89 15.71
CA LEU A 645 7.75 22.12 17.16
C LEU A 645 6.26 22.13 17.53
N GLU A 646 5.76 21.00 18.05
CA GLU A 646 4.33 20.81 18.33
C GLU A 646 3.46 21.12 17.10
N ASP A 647 2.66 22.18 17.18
CA ASP A 647 1.78 22.67 16.12
C ASP A 647 2.48 23.60 15.13
N TRP A 648 3.74 23.97 15.37
CA TRP A 648 4.50 24.88 14.51
C TRP A 648 5.42 24.15 13.53
N PHE A 649 5.45 24.62 12.28
CA PHE A 649 6.48 24.32 11.31
C PHE A 649 7.28 25.59 11.03
N LEU A 650 8.61 25.49 11.09
CA LEU A 650 9.53 26.59 10.82
C LEU A 650 10.56 26.14 9.79
N ALA A 651 10.84 26.99 8.80
CA ALA A 651 11.91 26.74 7.83
C ALA A 651 12.69 28.02 7.49
N LEU A 652 13.97 27.84 7.23
CA LEU A 652 14.86 28.83 6.62
C LEU A 652 15.29 28.30 5.27
N VAL A 653 15.15 29.13 4.24
CA VAL A 653 15.42 28.76 2.84
C VAL A 653 16.47 29.70 2.27
N ALA A 654 17.43 29.14 1.56
CA ALA A 654 18.46 29.89 0.83
C ALA A 654 18.60 29.33 -0.59
N ASP A 655 18.63 30.22 -1.57
CA ASP A 655 18.82 29.91 -2.97
C ASP A 655 19.80 30.91 -3.57
N ARG A 656 20.82 30.44 -4.29
CA ARG A 656 21.83 31.29 -4.91
C ARG A 656 22.06 30.85 -6.34
N ASP A 657 21.72 31.70 -7.29
CA ASP A 657 22.11 31.59 -8.69
C ASP A 657 23.52 32.17 -8.85
N LEU A 658 24.48 31.30 -9.09
CA LEU A 658 25.89 31.64 -9.27
C LEU A 658 26.22 32.06 -10.70
N GLU A 659 25.33 31.77 -11.66
CA GLU A 659 25.50 32.16 -13.06
C GLU A 659 25.01 33.59 -13.29
N ASN A 660 23.83 33.93 -12.75
CA ASN A 660 23.22 35.25 -12.91
C ASN A 660 23.46 36.20 -11.73
N GLY A 661 24.05 35.71 -10.63
CA GLY A 661 24.51 36.50 -9.49
C GLY A 661 23.44 36.88 -8.45
N GLY A 662 22.20 36.41 -8.60
CA GLY A 662 21.10 36.67 -7.67
C GLY A 662 20.94 35.61 -6.59
N GLY A 663 20.49 36.01 -5.41
CA GLY A 663 20.15 35.11 -4.31
C GLY A 663 18.82 35.47 -3.66
N GLN A 664 18.17 34.45 -3.12
CA GLN A 664 16.92 34.57 -2.39
C GLN A 664 17.05 33.91 -1.01
N TRP A 665 16.62 34.63 0.02
CA TRP A 665 16.68 34.21 1.41
C TRP A 665 15.28 34.31 1.99
N GLY A 666 14.81 33.27 2.68
CA GLY A 666 13.43 33.25 3.16
C GLY A 666 13.24 32.55 4.48
N MET A 667 12.15 32.91 5.14
CA MET A 667 11.66 32.27 6.35
C MET A 667 10.21 31.87 6.16
N VAL A 668 9.90 30.64 6.53
CA VAL A 668 8.54 30.09 6.55
C VAL A 668 8.16 29.78 7.99
N ALA A 669 6.98 30.21 8.40
CA ALA A 669 6.40 29.87 9.70
C ALA A 669 4.95 29.49 9.55
N THR A 670 4.52 28.41 10.21
CA THR A 670 3.13 27.97 10.17
C THR A 670 2.71 27.36 11.47
N ARG A 671 1.47 27.65 11.87
CA ARG A 671 0.78 26.97 12.94
C ARG A 671 -0.36 26.09 12.40
N ASP A 672 -0.42 24.84 12.83
CA ASP A 672 -1.49 23.86 12.59
C ASP A 672 -2.35 23.74 13.85
N TRP A 673 -3.50 24.41 13.87
CA TRP A 673 -4.46 24.33 14.95
C TRP A 673 -5.52 23.27 14.63
N ASN A 674 -5.24 22.03 15.01
CA ASN A 674 -6.10 20.86 14.76
C ASN A 674 -6.59 20.75 13.30
N GLY A 675 -5.71 21.02 12.32
CA GLY A 675 -6.00 20.94 10.89
C GLY A 675 -6.54 22.23 10.25
N VAL A 676 -6.78 23.28 11.03
CA VAL A 676 -6.85 24.65 10.52
C VAL A 676 -5.42 25.21 10.52
N ARG A 677 -4.88 25.50 9.33
CA ARG A 677 -3.48 25.90 9.18
C ARG A 677 -3.38 27.33 8.71
N ILE A 678 -2.50 28.10 9.36
CA ILE A 678 -2.19 29.48 9.00
C ILE A 678 -0.68 29.62 8.94
N GLY A 679 -0.15 30.12 7.82
CA GLY A 679 1.28 30.31 7.65
C GLY A 679 1.67 31.56 6.88
N GLY A 680 2.93 31.91 7.04
CA GLY A 680 3.59 33.02 6.38
C GLY A 680 4.93 32.58 5.77
N ASP A 681 5.21 33.02 4.55
CA ASP A 681 6.50 32.90 3.85
C ASP A 681 6.97 34.30 3.48
N VAL A 682 8.14 34.70 3.95
CA VAL A 682 8.76 35.99 3.64
C VAL A 682 10.10 35.73 2.99
N ARG A 683 10.32 36.34 1.82
CA ARG A 683 11.52 36.18 1.00
C ARG A 683 12.12 37.52 0.63
N TYR A 684 13.44 37.58 0.61
CA TYR A 684 14.24 38.70 0.17
C TYR A 684 15.12 38.30 -1.02
N GLU A 685 15.08 39.06 -2.09
CA GLU A 685 15.94 38.90 -3.27
C GLU A 685 17.06 39.94 -3.28
N ASP A 686 18.30 39.49 -3.13
CA ASP A 686 19.44 40.37 -2.83
C ASP A 686 19.90 41.24 -4.01
N GLN A 687 19.69 40.80 -5.25
CA GLN A 687 20.15 41.52 -6.44
C GLN A 687 19.37 42.81 -6.69
N ARG A 688 18.07 42.81 -6.40
CA ARG A 688 17.19 43.97 -6.59
C ARG A 688 16.77 44.64 -5.28
N GLY A 689 17.01 43.97 -4.14
CA GLY A 689 16.62 44.49 -2.83
C GLY A 689 15.12 44.41 -2.56
N GLU A 690 14.45 43.43 -3.15
CA GLU A 690 12.99 43.30 -3.15
C GLU A 690 12.51 42.25 -2.16
N TRP A 691 11.35 42.49 -1.57
CA TRP A 691 10.66 41.59 -0.66
C TRP A 691 9.44 40.96 -1.31
N ARG A 692 9.19 39.71 -0.93
CA ARG A 692 7.95 38.99 -1.23
C ARG A 692 7.40 38.41 0.04
N GLY A 693 6.11 38.57 0.26
CA GLY A 693 5.39 38.03 1.40
C GLY A 693 4.23 37.16 0.92
N LEU A 694 3.99 36.04 1.57
CA LEU A 694 2.84 35.18 1.31
C LEU A 694 2.23 34.77 2.63
N MET A 695 0.93 34.98 2.79
CA MET A 695 0.13 34.47 3.89
C MET A 695 -0.84 33.42 3.36
N THR A 696 -1.06 32.35 4.11
CA THR A 696 -1.91 31.24 3.70
C THR A 696 -2.83 30.75 4.82
N LEU A 697 -4.02 30.31 4.43
CA LEU A 697 -5.04 29.69 5.28
C LEU A 697 -5.56 28.44 4.59
N SER A 698 -5.52 27.30 5.28
CA SER A 698 -6.06 26.03 4.80
C SER A 698 -6.93 25.38 5.85
N LEU A 699 -8.12 24.93 5.45
CA LEU A 699 -9.04 24.20 6.32
C LEU A 699 -9.89 23.22 5.54
N THR A 700 -10.29 22.15 6.21
CA THR A 700 -11.24 21.16 5.73
C THR A 700 -12.46 21.16 6.64
N LEU A 701 -13.65 20.99 6.09
CA LEU A 701 -14.89 20.87 6.85
C LEU A 701 -15.80 19.80 6.26
N ASP A 702 -16.48 19.06 7.12
CA ASP A 702 -17.51 18.10 6.75
C ASP A 702 -18.61 18.04 7.81
N ARG A 703 -19.62 17.21 7.58
CA ARG A 703 -20.61 16.87 8.60
C ARG A 703 -20.21 15.59 9.29
N ASP A 704 -20.26 15.56 10.64
CA ASP A 704 -19.97 14.34 11.38
C ASP A 704 -20.96 13.22 10.99
N PRO A 705 -20.47 12.07 10.50
CA PRO A 705 -21.30 10.88 10.22
C PRO A 705 -22.15 10.40 11.40
N LEU A 706 -21.73 10.64 12.63
CA LEU A 706 -22.45 10.30 13.86
C LEU A 706 -23.55 11.33 14.21
N GLY A 707 -23.62 12.47 13.52
CA GLY A 707 -24.64 13.48 13.73
C GLY A 707 -24.27 14.59 14.71
N GLU A 708 -23.01 14.65 15.16
CA GLU A 708 -22.48 15.61 16.15
C GLU A 708 -22.29 17.05 15.63
N GLY A 709 -22.71 17.36 14.40
CA GLY A 709 -22.62 18.69 13.80
C GLY A 709 -21.61 18.77 12.66
N VAL A 710 -20.91 19.90 12.53
CA VAL A 710 -19.87 20.14 11.52
C VAL A 710 -18.51 19.92 12.16
N ARG A 711 -17.64 19.17 11.48
CA ARG A 711 -16.24 19.01 11.90
C ARG A 711 -15.34 19.91 11.09
N LEU A 712 -14.22 20.30 11.69
CA LEU A 712 -13.23 21.21 11.11
C LEU A 712 -11.83 20.61 11.24
N GLY A 713 -10.97 20.90 10.27
CA GLY A 713 -9.57 20.53 10.29
C GLY A 713 -9.34 19.02 10.23
N ARG A 714 -8.58 18.45 11.18
CA ARG A 714 -8.18 17.02 11.20
C ARG A 714 -9.33 16.08 11.51
N ASP A 715 -10.36 16.59 12.18
CA ASP A 715 -11.54 15.81 12.55
C ASP A 715 -12.46 15.60 11.35
N ALA A 716 -12.39 16.45 10.32
CA ALA A 716 -13.11 16.25 9.06
C ALA A 716 -12.46 15.15 8.21
N ILE A 717 -13.27 14.36 7.49
CA ILE A 717 -12.80 13.26 6.63
C ILE A 717 -12.01 13.81 5.44
N SER A 718 -10.97 13.09 5.04
CA SER A 718 -10.28 13.33 3.77
C SER A 718 -11.20 13.02 2.57
N GLN A 719 -10.76 13.19 1.32
CA GLN A 719 -11.51 12.82 0.10
C GLN A 719 -11.70 11.30 -0.08
N ARG A 720 -11.79 10.56 1.01
CA ARG A 720 -11.94 9.12 1.08
C ARG A 720 -13.34 8.77 1.54
N GLY A 721 -13.75 7.54 1.30
CA GLY A 721 -15.02 7.04 1.78
C GLY A 721 -15.01 6.77 3.28
N SER A 722 -16.21 6.69 3.82
CA SER A 722 -16.46 6.28 5.20
C SER A 722 -17.61 5.28 5.27
N LEU A 723 -17.61 4.49 6.33
CA LEU A 723 -18.60 3.48 6.65
C LEU A 723 -18.95 3.63 8.13
N LEU A 724 -20.23 3.53 8.45
CA LEU A 724 -20.73 3.42 9.80
C LEU A 724 -21.38 2.04 9.94
N ALA A 725 -20.82 1.20 10.80
CA ALA A 725 -21.31 -0.15 11.04
C ALA A 725 -21.86 -0.28 12.46
N SER A 726 -23.04 -0.86 12.61
CA SER A 726 -23.67 -1.17 13.90
C SER A 726 -24.17 -2.60 13.91
N GLY A 727 -24.11 -3.27 15.05
CA GLY A 727 -24.76 -4.57 15.26
C GLY A 727 -26.12 -4.41 15.94
N PHE A 728 -27.05 -5.32 15.69
CA PHE A 728 -28.27 -5.45 16.47
C PHE A 728 -28.68 -6.92 16.60
N ARG A 729 -29.43 -7.23 17.67
CA ARG A 729 -30.05 -8.55 17.83
C ARG A 729 -31.31 -8.61 16.97
N ASP A 730 -31.27 -9.40 15.91
CA ASP A 730 -32.38 -9.66 15.00
C ASP A 730 -33.15 -10.88 15.52
N ALA A 731 -34.21 -10.61 16.29
CA ALA A 731 -34.95 -11.65 17.00
C ALA A 731 -35.90 -12.44 16.08
N ASN A 732 -36.30 -11.83 14.94
CA ASN A 732 -37.22 -12.44 13.99
C ASN A 732 -36.54 -12.89 12.68
N ALA A 733 -35.21 -12.74 12.59
CA ALA A 733 -34.37 -13.10 11.45
C ALA A 733 -34.81 -12.44 10.13
N ASN A 734 -35.35 -11.22 10.17
CA ASN A 734 -35.81 -10.51 8.98
C ASN A 734 -34.72 -9.64 8.32
N GLY A 735 -33.55 -9.51 8.94
CA GLY A 735 -32.41 -8.75 8.47
C GLY A 735 -32.53 -7.23 8.59
N THR A 736 -33.59 -6.72 9.22
CA THR A 736 -33.87 -5.30 9.39
C THR A 736 -34.15 -4.98 10.86
N ARG A 737 -33.54 -3.91 11.38
CA ARG A 737 -33.74 -3.57 12.79
C ARG A 737 -35.16 -3.06 13.05
N ASP A 738 -35.90 -3.79 13.87
CA ASP A 738 -37.27 -3.47 14.26
C ASP A 738 -37.36 -2.71 15.60
N PRO A 739 -38.46 -1.98 15.87
CA PRO A 739 -38.71 -1.39 17.18
C PRO A 739 -38.76 -2.48 18.28
N GLY A 740 -37.89 -2.35 19.28
CA GLY A 740 -37.75 -3.32 20.37
C GLY A 740 -36.53 -4.22 20.26
N GLU A 741 -35.78 -4.14 19.15
CA GLU A 741 -34.51 -4.86 18.98
C GLU A 741 -33.31 -4.04 19.49
N ASP A 742 -32.52 -4.68 20.34
CA ASP A 742 -31.38 -4.08 21.01
C ASP A 742 -30.20 -3.89 20.05
N ALA A 743 -29.58 -2.71 20.12
CA ALA A 743 -28.31 -2.44 19.45
C ALA A 743 -27.16 -3.05 20.26
N LEU A 744 -26.18 -3.61 19.58
CA LEU A 744 -24.98 -4.18 20.18
C LEU A 744 -23.87 -3.12 20.15
N ALA A 745 -23.38 -2.71 21.32
CA ALA A 745 -22.35 -1.67 21.43
C ALA A 745 -20.92 -2.18 21.16
N ASP A 746 -20.68 -3.49 21.34
CA ASP A 746 -19.33 -4.08 21.36
C ASP A 746 -19.04 -5.01 20.16
N LEU A 747 -19.77 -4.84 19.05
CA LEU A 747 -19.51 -5.63 17.84
C LEU A 747 -18.24 -5.15 17.12
N ASP A 748 -17.29 -6.06 16.92
CA ASP A 748 -16.03 -5.80 16.21
C ASP A 748 -16.10 -6.18 14.74
N PHE A 749 -15.19 -5.59 13.94
CA PHE A 749 -15.16 -5.79 12.50
C PHE A 749 -13.75 -5.98 11.96
N ARG A 750 -13.58 -7.00 11.12
CA ARG A 750 -12.46 -7.11 10.18
C ARG A 750 -12.81 -6.35 8.90
N ILE A 751 -11.90 -5.50 8.45
CA ILE A 751 -12.08 -4.67 7.27
C ILE A 751 -10.87 -4.79 6.36
N ASP A 752 -11.12 -5.01 5.07
CA ASP A 752 -10.10 -5.06 4.04
C ASP A 752 -10.56 -4.26 2.81
N PRO A 753 -9.82 -3.21 2.40
CA PRO A 753 -8.62 -2.66 3.04
C PRO A 753 -8.93 -1.96 4.38
N ARG A 754 -7.95 -1.96 5.28
CA ARG A 754 -8.08 -1.31 6.59
C ARG A 754 -8.33 0.19 6.47
N GLY A 755 -9.28 0.70 7.25
CA GLY A 755 -9.54 2.12 7.46
C GLY A 755 -9.26 2.55 8.90
N ARG A 756 -9.33 3.86 9.17
CA ARG A 756 -9.22 4.43 10.51
C ARG A 756 -10.52 4.19 11.28
N GLN A 757 -10.49 3.46 12.38
CA GLN A 757 -11.68 3.16 13.17
C GLN A 757 -11.81 4.12 14.35
N ARG A 758 -13.03 4.61 14.58
CA ARG A 758 -13.44 5.39 15.76
C ARG A 758 -14.70 4.74 16.33
N ARG A 759 -14.67 4.38 17.61
CA ARG A 759 -15.84 3.82 18.29
C ARG A 759 -16.67 4.95 18.89
N GLY A 760 -17.96 4.98 18.57
CA GLY A 760 -18.95 5.73 19.33
C GLY A 760 -19.55 4.85 20.45
N ALA A 761 -20.51 5.40 21.20
CA ALA A 761 -21.33 4.64 22.16
C ALA A 761 -22.41 3.81 21.42
N GLY A 762 -21.98 2.93 20.52
CA GLY A 762 -22.85 2.14 19.63
C GLY A 762 -22.15 1.83 18.31
N PRO A 763 -22.34 2.64 17.24
CA PRO A 763 -21.78 2.32 15.94
C PRO A 763 -20.27 2.58 15.83
N VAL A 764 -19.60 1.77 15.02
CA VAL A 764 -18.19 1.93 14.65
C VAL A 764 -18.09 2.72 13.36
N LEU A 765 -17.47 3.90 13.43
CA LEU A 765 -17.14 4.71 12.28
C LEU A 765 -15.79 4.29 11.73
N VAL A 766 -15.74 4.01 10.43
CA VAL A 766 -14.54 3.62 9.69
C VAL A 766 -14.32 4.64 8.59
N GLU A 767 -13.21 5.35 8.67
CA GLU A 767 -12.85 6.43 7.75
C GLU A 767 -11.63 6.03 6.90
N GLU A 768 -11.31 6.87 5.91
CA GLU A 768 -10.16 6.69 5.02
C GLU A 768 -10.24 5.46 4.09
N LEU A 769 -11.46 5.01 3.78
CA LEU A 769 -11.72 3.91 2.86
C LEU A 769 -11.53 4.32 1.40
N PRO A 770 -11.00 3.44 0.52
CA PRO A 770 -10.86 3.75 -0.89
C PRO A 770 -12.23 3.77 -1.60
N PRO A 771 -12.48 4.77 -2.46
CA PRO A 771 -13.72 4.85 -3.23
C PRO A 771 -13.71 4.02 -4.53
N ASP A 772 -12.52 3.54 -4.94
CA ASP A 772 -12.26 2.89 -6.23
C ASP A 772 -12.21 1.36 -6.16
N GLN A 773 -12.37 0.75 -4.98
CA GLN A 773 -12.42 -0.70 -4.84
C GLN A 773 -13.45 -1.13 -3.79
N PRO A 774 -13.97 -2.37 -3.88
CA PRO A 774 -14.84 -2.90 -2.84
C PRO A 774 -14.11 -2.98 -1.50
N VAL A 775 -14.83 -2.65 -0.43
CA VAL A 775 -14.42 -2.81 0.97
C VAL A 775 -15.13 -4.04 1.52
N ALA A 776 -14.37 -5.05 1.92
CA ALA A 776 -14.88 -6.22 2.61
C ALA A 776 -15.01 -5.90 4.11
N LEU A 777 -16.18 -6.17 4.68
CA LEU A 777 -16.51 -5.99 6.08
C LEU A 777 -17.00 -7.33 6.65
N ALA A 778 -16.29 -7.90 7.61
CA ALA A 778 -16.67 -9.15 8.28
C ALA A 778 -16.85 -8.90 9.79
N PRO A 779 -18.01 -9.25 10.38
CA PRO A 779 -18.23 -9.16 11.82
C PRO A 779 -17.33 -10.13 12.61
N VAL A 780 -16.92 -9.72 13.81
CA VAL A 780 -16.13 -10.54 14.75
C VAL A 780 -16.97 -10.75 16.01
N ILE A 781 -17.23 -12.01 16.34
CA ILE A 781 -18.12 -12.40 17.45
C ILE A 781 -17.40 -12.74 18.76
N ASP A 782 -16.06 -12.83 18.76
CA ASP A 782 -15.26 -13.25 19.92
C ASP A 782 -15.42 -12.36 21.17
N GLY A 783 -16.00 -11.15 21.02
CA GLY A 783 -16.25 -10.19 22.10
C GLY A 783 -17.72 -10.04 22.52
N ILE A 784 -18.63 -10.88 22.00
CA ILE A 784 -20.06 -10.80 22.31
C ILE A 784 -20.39 -11.73 23.48
N ASP A 785 -21.12 -11.22 24.47
CA ASP A 785 -21.46 -11.96 25.70
C ASP A 785 -22.31 -13.23 25.46
N ASP A 786 -23.14 -13.23 24.41
CA ASP A 786 -24.02 -14.34 24.05
C ASP A 786 -23.38 -15.21 22.95
N PRO A 787 -22.91 -16.43 23.27
CA PRO A 787 -22.24 -17.31 22.31
C PRO A 787 -23.18 -17.91 21.26
N PHE A 788 -24.51 -17.78 21.44
CA PHE A 788 -25.48 -18.24 20.45
C PHE A 788 -25.76 -17.18 19.39
N LEU A 789 -25.34 -15.93 19.58
CA LEU A 789 -25.47 -14.90 18.56
C LEU A 789 -24.43 -15.08 17.46
N VAL A 790 -24.91 -15.22 16.23
CA VAL A 790 -24.07 -15.32 15.03
C VAL A 790 -24.53 -14.34 13.96
N PRO A 791 -23.62 -13.85 13.11
CA PRO A 791 -24.00 -13.00 11.98
C PRO A 791 -24.88 -13.79 11.01
N ALA A 792 -25.97 -13.19 10.52
CA ALA A 792 -26.84 -13.82 9.53
C ALA A 792 -26.11 -14.13 8.20
N VAL A 793 -25.06 -13.36 7.89
CA VAL A 793 -24.22 -13.52 6.69
C VAL A 793 -22.74 -13.39 7.05
N PRO A 794 -21.82 -14.04 6.32
CA PRO A 794 -20.39 -14.04 6.65
C PRO A 794 -19.72 -12.66 6.54
N GLY A 795 -20.33 -11.73 5.80
CA GLY A 795 -19.85 -10.36 5.67
C GLY A 795 -20.51 -9.58 4.54
N TYR A 796 -19.99 -8.38 4.30
CA TYR A 796 -20.53 -7.40 3.37
C TYR A 796 -19.47 -6.86 2.42
N LEU A 797 -19.88 -6.60 1.19
CA LEU A 797 -19.07 -5.90 0.18
C LEU A 797 -19.63 -4.51 -0.07
N VAL A 798 -18.83 -3.50 0.27
CA VAL A 798 -19.27 -2.11 0.29
C VAL A 798 -18.46 -1.29 -0.69
N THR A 799 -19.13 -0.47 -1.49
CA THR A 799 -18.44 0.58 -2.27
C THR A 799 -18.60 1.89 -1.52
N SER A 800 -17.48 2.43 -1.02
CA SER A 800 -17.47 3.70 -0.29
C SER A 800 -17.37 4.90 -1.23
N ARG A 801 -17.78 6.09 -0.80
CA ARG A 801 -17.57 7.34 -1.56
C ARG A 801 -17.35 8.53 -0.64
N ALA A 802 -16.60 9.52 -1.11
CA ALA A 802 -16.34 10.74 -0.36
C ALA A 802 -17.63 11.53 -0.10
N GLY A 803 -17.68 12.21 1.06
CA GLY A 803 -18.83 13.04 1.47
C GLY A 803 -20.11 12.28 1.85
N ARG A 804 -20.15 10.94 1.73
CA ARG A 804 -21.33 10.15 2.11
C ARG A 804 -20.94 8.86 2.84
N PRO A 805 -21.08 8.79 4.18
CA PRO A 805 -20.85 7.55 4.92
C PRO A 805 -21.89 6.50 4.52
N VAL A 806 -21.42 5.29 4.18
CA VAL A 806 -22.31 4.13 4.03
C VAL A 806 -22.75 3.70 5.43
N ARG A 807 -24.03 3.36 5.63
CA ARG A 807 -24.52 2.85 6.91
C ARG A 807 -24.88 1.38 6.74
N ILE A 808 -24.42 0.54 7.67
CA ILE A 808 -24.70 -0.89 7.67
C ILE A 808 -25.11 -1.28 9.08
N ASP A 809 -26.34 -1.80 9.17
CA ASP A 809 -26.83 -2.47 10.36
C ASP A 809 -26.70 -3.98 10.13
N ILE A 810 -25.97 -4.64 11.02
CA ILE A 810 -25.56 -6.03 10.91
C ILE A 810 -26.46 -6.84 11.84
N PRO A 811 -27.36 -7.68 11.29
CA PRO A 811 -28.21 -8.54 12.08
C PRO A 811 -27.38 -9.69 12.65
N LEU A 812 -27.46 -9.85 13.98
CA LEU A 812 -27.07 -11.07 14.64
C LEU A 812 -28.31 -11.83 15.05
N ILE A 813 -28.40 -13.06 14.58
CA ILE A 813 -29.49 -13.96 14.88
C ILE A 813 -29.04 -15.01 15.88
N GLU A 814 -29.98 -15.49 16.68
CA GLU A 814 -29.72 -16.60 17.59
C GLU A 814 -29.59 -17.89 16.78
N SER A 815 -28.46 -18.57 16.94
CA SER A 815 -28.19 -19.86 16.32
C SER A 815 -28.81 -21.00 17.12
N GLY A 816 -29.13 -22.09 16.43
CA GLY A 816 -29.50 -23.36 17.05
C GLY A 816 -28.33 -24.35 17.05
N GLU A 817 -28.53 -25.46 17.74
CA GLU A 817 -27.63 -26.61 17.74
C GLU A 817 -28.36 -27.81 17.15
N VAL A 818 -27.68 -28.57 16.27
CA VAL A 818 -28.20 -29.84 15.75
C VAL A 818 -27.31 -30.97 16.22
N VAL A 819 -27.89 -31.92 16.94
CA VAL A 819 -27.24 -33.15 17.37
C VAL A 819 -27.81 -34.29 16.54
N ALA A 820 -26.98 -34.84 15.66
CA ALA A 820 -27.33 -35.99 14.85
C ALA A 820 -26.88 -37.27 15.54
N LYS A 821 -27.80 -38.19 15.81
CA LYS A 821 -27.51 -39.51 16.36
C LYS A 821 -27.65 -40.57 15.28
N LEU A 822 -26.60 -41.36 15.06
CA LEU A 822 -26.70 -42.51 14.17
C LEU A 822 -27.29 -43.71 14.92
N ALA A 823 -28.43 -44.23 14.48
CA ALA A 823 -29.01 -45.45 15.05
C ALA A 823 -28.18 -46.69 14.66
N GLY A 824 -27.72 -47.44 15.65
CA GLY A 824 -27.03 -48.73 15.47
C GLY A 824 -27.98 -49.93 15.60
N SER A 825 -27.67 -51.04 14.93
CA SER A 825 -28.23 -52.34 15.31
C SER A 825 -27.47 -52.85 16.55
N ALA A 826 -28.12 -53.65 17.40
CA ALA A 826 -27.60 -54.12 18.70
C ALA A 826 -26.28 -54.93 18.66
N GLN A 827 -25.63 -55.06 17.50
CA GLN A 827 -24.36 -55.77 17.30
C GLN A 827 -23.19 -54.88 16.83
N GLN A 828 -23.38 -53.57 16.65
CA GLN A 828 -22.32 -52.68 16.14
C GLN A 828 -22.20 -51.44 17.04
N GLU A 829 -21.37 -51.57 18.07
CA GLU A 829 -21.27 -50.63 19.21
C GLU A 829 -20.37 -49.40 18.98
N ASP A 830 -19.69 -49.29 17.83
CA ASP A 830 -18.82 -48.14 17.55
C ASP A 830 -19.13 -47.52 16.19
N ARG A 831 -19.84 -46.38 16.22
CA ARG A 831 -20.10 -45.53 15.04
C ARG A 831 -19.31 -44.23 15.11
N SER A 832 -18.13 -44.23 15.74
CA SER A 832 -17.23 -43.07 15.74
C SER A 832 -16.63 -42.82 14.35
N GLY A 833 -16.42 -41.55 14.02
CA GLY A 833 -15.70 -41.12 12.82
C GLY A 833 -16.53 -41.08 11.53
N VAL A 834 -17.83 -41.40 11.57
CA VAL A 834 -18.73 -41.32 10.41
C VAL A 834 -18.97 -39.86 10.04
N LEU A 835 -18.81 -39.52 8.76
CA LEU A 835 -19.05 -38.17 8.26
C LEU A 835 -20.55 -37.94 8.12
N VAL A 836 -21.05 -36.95 8.85
CA VAL A 836 -22.42 -36.44 8.75
C VAL A 836 -22.36 -35.08 8.06
N GLU A 837 -23.15 -34.90 7.00
CA GLU A 837 -23.29 -33.63 6.31
C GLU A 837 -24.61 -32.98 6.71
N LEU A 838 -24.58 -31.68 7.05
CA LEU A 838 -25.76 -30.86 7.22
C LEU A 838 -25.93 -30.02 5.95
N ALA A 839 -26.98 -30.28 5.17
CA ALA A 839 -27.24 -29.61 3.91
C ALA A 839 -28.51 -28.74 3.97
N ASP A 840 -28.50 -27.60 3.30
CA ASP A 840 -29.67 -26.72 3.20
C ASP A 840 -30.78 -27.38 2.37
N CYS A 841 -32.03 -27.31 2.85
CA CYS A 841 -33.18 -27.96 2.19
C CYS A 841 -33.48 -27.42 0.79
N ALA A 842 -33.22 -26.14 0.52
CA ALA A 842 -33.65 -25.47 -0.71
C ALA A 842 -32.60 -25.61 -1.82
N THR A 843 -31.33 -25.48 -1.48
CA THR A 843 -30.20 -25.49 -2.40
C THR A 843 -29.52 -26.85 -2.51
N GLY A 844 -29.67 -27.71 -1.49
CA GLY A 844 -28.97 -28.98 -1.37
C GLY A 844 -27.47 -28.85 -1.10
N GLN A 845 -26.95 -27.62 -0.94
CA GLN A 845 -25.55 -27.37 -0.61
C GLN A 845 -25.25 -27.80 0.82
N VAL A 846 -24.10 -28.43 1.02
CA VAL A 846 -23.61 -28.82 2.34
C VAL A 846 -23.17 -27.57 3.09
N ALA A 847 -23.91 -27.21 4.14
CA ALA A 847 -23.62 -26.08 5.02
C ALA A 847 -22.46 -26.39 5.97
N ARG A 848 -22.44 -27.59 6.57
CA ARG A 848 -21.35 -28.09 7.44
C ARG A 848 -21.17 -29.60 7.33
N ARG A 849 -20.00 -30.06 7.76
CA ARG A 849 -19.67 -31.48 7.90
C ARG A 849 -19.07 -31.71 9.26
N GLU A 850 -19.54 -32.74 9.95
CA GLU A 850 -19.00 -33.15 11.23
C GLU A 850 -18.80 -34.66 11.26
N ARG A 851 -17.89 -35.11 12.13
CA ARG A 851 -17.70 -36.54 12.38
C ARG A 851 -18.35 -36.92 13.69
N THR A 852 -18.95 -38.10 13.74
CA THR A 852 -19.49 -38.64 14.97
C THR A 852 -18.40 -38.90 16.01
N ALA A 853 -18.69 -38.58 17.26
CA ALA A 853 -17.86 -38.91 18.41
C ALA A 853 -18.03 -40.40 18.81
N PHE A 854 -17.37 -40.83 19.88
CA PHE A 854 -17.37 -42.23 20.35
C PHE A 854 -18.76 -42.75 20.75
N ASP A 855 -19.71 -41.86 21.03
CA ASP A 855 -21.10 -42.14 21.38
C ASP A 855 -22.05 -42.18 20.18
N GLY A 856 -21.51 -42.02 18.96
CA GLY A 856 -22.30 -42.00 17.72
C GLY A 856 -23.06 -40.68 17.48
N LEU A 857 -22.75 -39.61 18.20
CA LEU A 857 -23.32 -38.28 18.01
C LEU A 857 -22.41 -37.38 17.18
N ALA A 858 -22.97 -36.62 16.24
CA ALA A 858 -22.31 -35.50 15.57
C ALA A 858 -22.99 -34.19 15.99
N PHE A 859 -22.17 -33.22 16.41
CA PHE A 859 -22.62 -31.94 16.96
C PHE A 859 -22.38 -30.81 15.97
N PHE A 860 -23.46 -30.18 15.50
CA PHE A 860 -23.40 -28.99 14.68
C PHE A 860 -23.80 -27.79 15.55
N SER A 861 -22.82 -27.00 15.95
CA SER A 861 -23.03 -25.75 16.69
C SER A 861 -23.14 -24.56 15.73
N ALA A 862 -23.74 -23.46 16.22
CA ALA A 862 -23.89 -22.21 15.48
C ALA A 862 -24.60 -22.39 14.12
N VAL A 863 -25.69 -23.15 14.12
CA VAL A 863 -26.51 -23.40 12.92
C VAL A 863 -27.56 -22.29 12.79
N LEU A 864 -27.58 -21.59 11.66
CA LEU A 864 -28.56 -20.55 11.39
C LEU A 864 -29.98 -21.15 11.36
N PRO A 865 -31.02 -20.48 11.88
CA PRO A 865 -32.40 -20.94 11.78
C PRO A 865 -32.81 -21.21 10.32
N GLY A 866 -33.46 -22.35 10.08
CA GLY A 866 -33.76 -22.79 8.72
C GLY A 866 -34.06 -24.28 8.59
N CYS A 867 -34.41 -24.69 7.38
CA CYS A 867 -34.64 -26.10 7.07
C CYS A 867 -33.35 -26.75 6.58
N TYR A 868 -32.94 -27.85 7.22
CA TYR A 868 -31.78 -28.62 6.82
C TYR A 868 -32.10 -30.10 6.64
N VAL A 869 -31.23 -30.79 5.91
CA VAL A 869 -31.23 -32.23 5.73
C VAL A 869 -29.89 -32.76 6.23
N LEU A 870 -29.94 -33.60 7.25
CA LEU A 870 -28.79 -34.39 7.68
C LEU A 870 -28.60 -35.55 6.72
N ARG A 871 -27.37 -35.79 6.26
CA ARG A 871 -27.00 -36.88 5.35
C ARG A 871 -25.85 -37.67 5.94
N ALA A 872 -26.01 -38.98 6.04
CA ALA A 872 -24.94 -39.91 6.41
C ALA A 872 -25.22 -41.29 5.80
N GLU A 873 -24.20 -41.92 5.21
CA GLU A 873 -24.28 -43.30 4.70
C GLU A 873 -25.50 -43.58 3.78
N GLY A 874 -25.87 -42.60 2.95
CA GLY A 874 -27.00 -42.73 2.03
C GLY A 874 -28.39 -42.59 2.66
N LYS A 875 -28.46 -42.22 3.94
CA LYS A 875 -29.69 -41.89 4.67
C LYS A 875 -29.81 -40.40 4.88
N GLU A 876 -31.04 -39.91 4.87
CA GLU A 876 -31.35 -38.50 5.02
C GLU A 876 -32.44 -38.27 6.08
N GLN A 877 -32.30 -37.21 6.86
CA GLN A 877 -33.35 -36.77 7.78
C GLN A 877 -33.48 -35.25 7.76
N ARG A 878 -34.72 -34.77 7.61
CA ARG A 878 -35.03 -33.34 7.61
C ARG A 878 -35.14 -32.82 9.05
N VAL A 879 -34.52 -31.68 9.31
CA VAL A 879 -34.56 -30.97 10.59
C VAL A 879 -34.89 -29.51 10.37
N GLN A 880 -35.69 -28.92 11.26
CA GLN A 880 -36.08 -27.51 11.19
C GLN A 880 -35.46 -26.78 12.37
N VAL A 881 -34.37 -26.05 12.12
CA VAL A 881 -33.60 -25.31 13.13
C VAL A 881 -34.30 -24.01 13.49
N ILE A 882 -34.43 -23.77 14.79
CA ILE A 882 -34.95 -22.55 15.42
C ILE A 882 -33.81 -22.01 16.30
N GLY A 883 -33.68 -20.68 16.39
CA GLY A 883 -32.64 -20.05 17.22
C GLY A 883 -32.83 -20.38 18.70
N GLY A 884 -31.73 -20.65 19.40
CA GLY A 884 -31.72 -21.00 20.83
C GLY A 884 -32.11 -22.45 21.15
N ASP A 885 -32.60 -23.20 20.17
CA ASP A 885 -33.03 -24.60 20.35
C ASP A 885 -31.91 -25.61 20.06
N VAL A 886 -31.91 -26.71 20.82
CA VAL A 886 -31.08 -27.89 20.57
C VAL A 886 -31.94 -28.98 19.95
N ILE A 887 -31.71 -29.26 18.67
CA ILE A 887 -32.48 -30.25 17.90
C ILE A 887 -31.74 -31.57 17.86
N ARG A 888 -32.39 -32.61 18.36
CA ARG A 888 -31.87 -33.98 18.31
C ARG A 888 -32.58 -34.74 17.19
N ALA A 889 -31.81 -35.32 16.28
CA ALA A 889 -32.32 -36.04 15.13
C ALA A 889 -31.67 -37.42 15.02
N ASP A 890 -32.50 -38.46 15.03
CA ASP A 890 -32.06 -39.84 14.87
C ASP A 890 -32.02 -40.24 13.40
N LEU A 891 -30.81 -40.28 12.83
CA LEU A 891 -30.57 -40.83 11.49
C LEU A 891 -30.68 -42.36 11.57
N PRO A 892 -31.68 -42.95 10.88
CA PRO A 892 -32.01 -44.38 11.02
C PRO A 892 -30.94 -45.30 10.45
#